data_AF-A0A3M1TVG8-F1
#
_entry.id   AF-A0A3M1TVG8-F1
#
_cell.length_a   1.000
_cell.length_b   1.000
_cell.length_c   1.000
_cell.angle_alpha   90.00
_cell.angle_beta   90.00
_cell.angle_gamma   90.00
#
_symmetry.space_group_name_H-M   'P 1'
#
loop_
_entity.id
_entity.type
_entity.pdbx_description
1 polymer ?
#
loop_
_entity_poly.entity_id
_entity_poly.type
_entity_poly.pdbx_seq_one_letter_code
_entity_poly.pdbx_strand_id
1 'polypeptide(L)'
;MKFPGKETGRSRARSTCPAFARSHRRGRAPKVSKAPLASIPEETIARIRSRAQIADVVGRFVKLKRTGRSYKGLCPFHSERTPSFSVDPEKQLYHCFGCGKGGDVFSFLMEIEGKPFPEVVRDLGRLTGVEVPEPGADDPEARRRQRDREALLRANAEAARIYQSRLADPSLGRPAVEHLRGRGIEGRTARAFGLGYAPLGGAGLLRALQAAGVGAEVAERAGLLGRGERGLYERFRGRLMVPIRRPDGTIVAFGGRRVEGEHPAKYINSPETPLYHKSEVLFGLDRAREGIRRTGRAVIVEGYFDVIALHQAGVTEAVATCGTALTEGHVRLLSRYTRDLYLVFDGDAAGLRAAERSQEVLEGFPAVVARVVVLPEGSDPDTFVRSAGREAFERCLEEARTLTEFLLERALAQVGHAVEEKVRAADQLAPILRRVRDPMRRRLYVQQVAERLGMETAELWRRIGGEGRRSAGHGRATAPAQPRTPAIPASEEALCLLALEHPHVLEEVEAVLESLSHPEVRAALEVLLAAWKDRGAVDVHEAMARISDAETIARWREHLARSAERLESSIEPARAVEYARTYAQKIHLAAIDREEARLRRRLALEGVPAEERARKLQALKERKRQITQARPLGG
;
A
#
# COMPACT_ATOMS: atom_id res chain seq x y z
N MET A 1 -2.99 83.68 4.39
CA MET A 1 -3.87 83.89 5.56
C MET A 1 -4.09 82.57 6.29
N LYS A 2 -4.18 82.59 7.63
CA LYS A 2 -4.63 81.52 8.56
C LYS A 2 -3.87 80.17 8.64
N PHE A 3 -3.11 80.02 9.72
CA PHE A 3 -2.82 78.78 10.50
C PHE A 3 -4.05 78.42 11.40
N PRO A 4 -4.09 77.36 12.27
CA PRO A 4 -3.10 76.31 12.69
C PRO A 4 -3.62 74.85 12.51
N GLY A 5 -3.05 73.73 13.03
CA GLY A 5 -1.74 73.43 13.66
C GLY A 5 -1.80 72.37 14.81
N LYS A 6 -0.61 71.92 15.29
CA LYS A 6 -0.26 71.17 16.55
C LYS A 6 -0.39 69.62 16.58
N GLU A 7 0.75 68.89 16.67
CA GLU A 7 1.48 68.37 17.87
C GLU A 7 0.85 67.07 18.44
N THR A 8 1.54 65.97 18.77
CA THR A 8 2.97 65.62 19.02
C THR A 8 3.31 64.25 18.36
N GLY A 9 4.47 63.58 18.42
CA GLY A 9 5.82 63.87 18.94
C GLY A 9 6.60 62.60 19.39
N ARG A 10 7.94 62.58 19.27
CA ARG A 10 8.91 61.48 19.64
C ARG A 10 8.81 60.18 18.82
N SER A 11 9.85 59.35 18.63
CA SER A 11 11.33 59.52 18.73
C SER A 11 12.01 58.32 18.05
N ARG A 12 13.21 58.47 17.48
CA ARG A 12 14.02 57.33 16.98
C ARG A 12 14.43 56.40 18.14
N ALA A 13 14.15 55.11 18.04
CA ALA A 13 14.79 54.07 18.85
C ALA A 13 15.05 52.82 18.00
N ARG A 14 16.23 52.22 18.17
CA ARG A 14 16.63 50.96 17.50
C ARG A 14 16.00 49.78 18.24
N SER A 15 15.37 48.85 17.53
CA SER A 15 15.04 47.52 18.06
C SER A 15 15.79 46.45 17.26
N THR A 16 16.92 46.00 17.81
CA THR A 16 17.72 44.89 17.28
C THR A 16 16.96 43.58 17.41
N CYS A 17 16.48 43.00 16.31
CA CYS A 17 16.08 41.59 16.30
C CYS A 17 17.35 40.71 16.25
N PRO A 18 17.50 39.73 17.16
CA PRO A 18 18.70 38.89 17.21
C PRO A 18 18.72 37.91 16.02
N ALA A 19 19.85 37.87 15.32
CA ALA A 19 20.08 36.91 14.25
C ALA A 19 20.19 35.48 14.82
N PHE A 20 19.13 34.68 14.66
CA PHE A 20 19.19 33.24 14.93
C PHE A 20 20.03 32.55 13.86
N ALA A 21 21.33 32.42 14.12
CA ALA A 21 22.25 31.65 13.31
C ALA A 21 21.80 30.18 13.22
N ARG A 22 21.21 29.80 12.09
CA ARG A 22 20.89 28.39 11.79
C ARG A 22 22.18 27.62 11.58
N SER A 23 22.69 27.03 12.66
CA SER A 23 23.81 26.09 12.59
C SER A 23 23.48 24.94 11.61
N HIS A 24 24.24 24.84 10.52
CA HIS A 24 24.15 23.71 9.59
C HIS A 24 24.72 22.44 10.23
N ARG A 25 23.99 21.83 11.17
CA ARG A 25 24.21 20.43 11.52
C ARG A 25 23.90 19.58 10.30
N ARG A 26 24.95 19.02 9.68
CA ARG A 26 24.85 18.04 8.58
C ARG A 26 24.11 16.79 9.09
N GLY A 27 22.80 16.80 8.96
CA GLY A 27 21.95 15.65 9.26
C GLY A 27 22.32 14.48 8.36
N ARG A 28 22.96 13.46 8.92
CA ARG A 28 23.31 12.23 8.22
C ARG A 28 22.02 11.56 7.76
N ALA A 29 21.81 11.46 6.44
CA ALA A 29 20.60 10.89 5.87
C ALA A 29 20.32 9.48 6.45
N PRO A 30 19.05 9.12 6.71
CA PRO A 30 18.70 7.80 7.22
C PRO A 30 19.16 6.74 6.20
N LYS A 31 19.86 5.71 6.68
CA LYS A 31 20.31 4.60 5.84
C LYS A 31 19.12 3.78 5.36
N VAL A 32 18.62 4.10 4.16
CA VAL A 32 17.71 3.22 3.42
C VAL A 32 18.41 1.87 3.20
N SER A 33 17.66 0.78 3.36
CA SER A 33 18.14 -0.59 3.16
C SER A 33 18.69 -0.78 1.75
N LYS A 34 19.96 -1.19 1.63
CA LYS A 34 20.59 -1.52 0.35
C LYS A 34 20.14 -2.91 -0.13
N ALA A 35 19.10 -2.97 -0.96
CA ALA A 35 18.86 -4.06 -1.91
C ALA A 35 17.77 -3.67 -2.93
N PRO A 36 17.93 -3.91 -4.25
CA PRO A 36 19.16 -4.04 -5.03
C PRO A 36 19.25 -2.93 -6.10
N LEU A 37 20.13 -1.94 -5.91
CA LEU A 37 20.56 -1.02 -6.98
C LEU A 37 21.64 -1.66 -7.88
N ALA A 38 21.85 -2.97 -7.78
CA ALA A 38 23.01 -3.70 -8.28
C ALA A 38 22.68 -4.59 -9.49
N SER A 39 22.00 -4.04 -10.51
CA SER A 39 21.70 -4.81 -11.74
C SER A 39 21.93 -4.09 -13.07
N ILE A 40 22.39 -2.83 -13.06
CA ILE A 40 22.78 -2.13 -14.30
C ILE A 40 24.26 -1.77 -14.15
N PRO A 41 25.15 -2.22 -15.07
CA PRO A 41 26.56 -1.89 -15.01
C PRO A 41 26.79 -0.37 -15.03
N GLU A 42 27.73 0.10 -14.21
CA GLU A 42 28.06 1.54 -14.13
C GLU A 42 28.59 2.07 -15.47
N GLU A 43 29.26 1.22 -16.24
CA GLU A 43 29.66 1.47 -17.64
C GLU A 43 28.44 1.71 -18.56
N THR A 44 27.37 0.92 -18.43
CA THR A 44 26.12 1.13 -19.19
C THR A 44 25.52 2.50 -18.87
N ILE A 45 25.48 2.87 -17.59
CA ILE A 45 24.99 4.19 -17.14
C ILE A 45 25.88 5.30 -17.70
N ALA A 46 27.21 5.13 -17.71
CA ALA A 46 28.16 6.08 -18.27
C ALA A 46 28.02 6.24 -19.80
N ARG A 47 27.85 5.13 -20.53
CA ARG A 47 27.59 5.11 -21.99
C ARG A 47 26.28 5.79 -22.36
N ILE A 48 25.24 5.64 -21.53
CA ILE A 48 23.98 6.38 -21.71
C ILE A 48 24.19 7.86 -21.42
N ARG A 49 24.87 8.20 -20.32
CA ARG A 49 25.16 9.60 -19.94
C ARG A 49 25.94 10.35 -21.01
N SER A 50 26.90 9.71 -21.68
CA SER A 50 27.70 10.35 -22.74
C SER A 50 26.96 10.53 -24.06
N ARG A 51 25.96 9.67 -24.36
CA ARG A 51 25.12 9.78 -25.57
C ARG A 51 23.86 10.64 -25.37
N ALA A 52 23.31 10.68 -24.16
CA ALA A 52 22.08 11.41 -23.85
C ALA A 52 22.33 12.91 -23.66
N GLN A 53 22.43 13.65 -24.77
CA GLN A 53 22.59 15.10 -24.76
C GLN A 53 21.46 15.80 -24.00
N ILE A 54 21.77 16.40 -22.85
CA ILE A 54 20.77 16.99 -21.96
C ILE A 54 19.95 18.09 -22.63
N ALA A 55 20.54 18.88 -23.53
CA ALA A 55 19.85 19.95 -24.25
C ALA A 55 18.73 19.39 -25.16
N ASP A 56 18.98 18.26 -25.82
CA ASP A 56 18.03 17.62 -26.73
C ASP A 56 16.92 16.91 -25.94
N VAL A 57 17.28 16.24 -24.84
CA VAL A 57 16.30 15.60 -23.95
C VAL A 57 15.38 16.63 -23.31
N VAL A 58 15.93 17.71 -22.74
CA VAL A 58 15.13 18.75 -22.08
C VAL A 58 14.35 19.59 -23.10
N GLY A 59 14.90 19.81 -24.30
CA GLY A 59 14.24 20.52 -25.41
C GLY A 59 12.93 19.89 -25.88
N ARG A 60 12.68 18.61 -25.56
CA ARG A 60 11.40 17.92 -25.81
C ARG A 60 10.29 18.35 -24.85
N PHE A 61 10.63 18.84 -23.67
CA PHE A 61 9.69 19.24 -22.61
C PHE A 61 9.60 20.76 -22.45
N VAL A 62 10.70 21.49 -22.73
CA VAL A 62 10.82 22.93 -22.50
C VAL A 62 11.24 23.61 -23.80
N LYS A 63 10.53 24.67 -24.18
CA LYS A 63 10.96 25.55 -25.28
C LYS A 63 12.20 26.34 -24.86
N LEU A 64 13.37 25.84 -25.25
CA LEU A 64 14.68 26.42 -24.93
C LEU A 64 15.10 27.47 -25.97
N LYS A 65 15.67 28.59 -25.51
CA LYS A 65 16.33 29.63 -26.32
C LYS A 65 17.81 29.71 -25.94
N ARG A 66 18.71 29.60 -26.92
CA ARG A 66 20.16 29.73 -26.70
C ARG A 66 20.50 31.13 -26.17
N THR A 67 21.30 31.18 -25.10
CA THR A 67 21.72 32.41 -24.41
C THR A 67 23.21 32.27 -24.07
N GLY A 68 24.08 32.71 -24.98
CA GLY A 68 25.52 32.46 -24.88
C GLY A 68 25.85 30.97 -25.05
N ARG A 69 26.57 30.40 -24.07
CA ARG A 69 26.95 28.97 -24.07
C ARG A 69 25.86 28.03 -23.54
N SER A 70 24.88 28.55 -22.80
CA SER A 70 23.77 27.75 -22.26
C SER A 70 22.46 28.01 -23.02
N TYR A 71 21.45 27.21 -22.70
CA TYR A 71 20.07 27.41 -23.12
C TYR A 71 19.22 27.89 -21.93
N LYS A 72 18.26 28.78 -22.15
CA LYS A 72 17.29 29.22 -21.14
C LYS A 72 15.86 28.97 -21.57
N GLY A 73 14.97 28.69 -20.62
CA GLY A 73 13.54 28.49 -20.83
C GLY A 73 12.74 28.80 -19.56
N LEU A 74 11.42 28.63 -19.63
CA LEU A 74 10.58 28.59 -18.44
C LEU A 74 10.77 27.24 -17.74
N CYS A 75 10.80 27.25 -16.41
CA CYS A 75 10.96 26.04 -15.63
C CYS A 75 9.76 25.10 -15.74
N PRO A 76 9.94 23.80 -16.05
CA PRO A 76 8.84 22.84 -16.10
C PRO A 76 8.42 22.33 -14.71
N PHE A 77 9.10 22.76 -13.65
CA PHE A 77 8.91 22.25 -12.29
C PHE A 77 8.21 23.22 -11.31
N HIS A 78 8.00 24.47 -11.73
CA HIS A 78 7.22 25.47 -11.00
C HIS A 78 6.74 26.56 -11.97
N SER A 79 5.63 27.21 -11.67
CA SER A 79 5.07 28.27 -12.51
C SER A 79 5.85 29.58 -12.37
N GLU A 80 6.42 30.07 -13.46
CA GLU A 80 7.12 31.37 -13.53
C GLU A 80 6.75 32.12 -14.82
N ARG A 81 6.91 33.45 -14.82
CA ARG A 81 6.70 34.30 -16.02
C ARG A 81 8.01 34.68 -16.72
N THR A 82 9.13 34.63 -16.01
CA THR A 82 10.47 35.01 -16.49
C THR A 82 11.36 33.77 -16.57
N PRO A 83 12.02 33.48 -17.69
CA PRO A 83 12.90 32.31 -17.84
C PRO A 83 14.03 32.24 -16.80
N SER A 84 13.88 31.38 -15.79
CA SER A 84 14.93 31.10 -14.79
C SER A 84 15.57 29.71 -14.96
N PHE A 85 15.02 28.87 -15.84
CA PHE A 85 15.53 27.54 -16.11
C PHE A 85 16.68 27.59 -17.12
N SER A 86 17.85 27.05 -16.76
CA SER A 86 19.06 27.03 -17.57
C SER A 86 19.56 25.60 -17.80
N VAL A 87 19.99 25.30 -19.02
CA VAL A 87 20.63 24.02 -19.41
C VAL A 87 22.02 24.31 -19.98
N ASP A 88 23.04 23.72 -19.38
CA ASP A 88 24.43 23.83 -19.80
C ASP A 88 24.83 22.55 -20.58
N PRO A 89 24.99 22.63 -21.92
CA PRO A 89 25.31 21.47 -22.74
C PRO A 89 26.77 21.03 -22.60
N GLU A 90 27.69 21.92 -22.22
CA GLU A 90 29.09 21.54 -21.98
C GLU A 90 29.20 20.73 -20.68
N LYS A 91 28.47 21.13 -19.63
CA LYS A 91 28.46 20.44 -18.34
C LYS A 91 27.49 19.27 -18.25
N GLN A 92 26.60 19.08 -19.21
CA GLN A 92 25.49 18.12 -19.17
C GLN A 92 24.60 18.25 -17.92
N LEU A 93 24.34 19.49 -17.50
CA LEU A 93 23.57 19.81 -16.28
C LEU A 93 22.47 20.84 -16.57
N TYR A 94 21.36 20.73 -15.84
CA TYR A 94 20.33 21.77 -15.75
C TYR A 94 20.32 22.41 -14.36
N HIS A 95 19.88 23.66 -14.28
CA HIS A 95 19.62 24.37 -13.02
C HIS A 95 18.52 25.43 -13.21
N CYS A 96 17.54 25.45 -12.30
CA CYS A 96 16.51 26.47 -12.21
C CYS A 96 16.87 27.49 -11.13
N PHE A 97 17.09 28.74 -11.53
CA PHE A 97 17.41 29.81 -10.59
C PHE A 97 16.20 30.30 -9.76
N GLY A 98 14.96 30.00 -10.17
CA GLY A 98 13.75 30.31 -9.41
C GLY A 98 13.45 29.31 -8.29
N CYS A 99 13.48 28.01 -8.58
CA CYS A 99 13.09 26.95 -7.63
C CYS A 99 14.26 26.09 -7.10
N GLY A 100 15.50 26.37 -7.49
CA GLY A 100 16.71 25.67 -7.01
C GLY A 100 16.86 24.21 -7.46
N LYS A 101 15.98 23.68 -8.31
CA LYS A 101 16.10 22.32 -8.87
C LYS A 101 17.20 22.28 -9.92
N GLY A 102 18.08 21.30 -9.84
CA GLY A 102 19.16 21.06 -10.80
C GLY A 102 19.66 19.62 -10.73
N GLY A 103 20.37 19.19 -11.78
CA GLY A 103 20.88 17.83 -11.89
C GLY A 103 21.28 17.47 -13.32
N ASP A 104 21.54 16.18 -13.54
CA ASP A 104 21.86 15.61 -14.85
C ASP A 104 20.59 15.18 -15.63
N VAL A 105 20.79 14.59 -16.81
CA VAL A 105 19.70 14.13 -17.69
C VAL A 105 18.80 13.07 -17.04
N PHE A 106 19.36 12.18 -16.21
CA PHE A 106 18.58 11.20 -15.45
C PHE A 106 17.75 11.90 -14.37
N SER A 107 18.36 12.80 -13.62
CA SER A 107 17.71 13.58 -12.57
C SER A 107 16.56 14.44 -13.13
N PHE A 108 16.72 14.98 -14.34
CA PHE A 108 15.65 15.70 -15.04
C PHE A 108 14.46 14.80 -15.36
N LEU A 109 14.71 13.65 -15.99
CA LEU A 109 13.65 12.71 -16.38
C LEU A 109 12.93 12.09 -15.18
N MET A 110 13.67 11.74 -14.12
CA MET A 110 13.06 11.28 -12.85
C MET A 110 12.12 12.34 -12.27
N GLU A 111 12.50 13.62 -12.32
CA GLU A 111 11.75 14.72 -11.71
C GLU A 111 10.57 15.21 -12.56
N ILE A 112 10.63 15.07 -13.90
CA ILE A 112 9.54 15.46 -14.81
C ILE A 112 8.54 14.33 -15.08
N GLU A 113 9.00 13.08 -15.21
CA GLU A 113 8.13 11.92 -15.49
C GLU A 113 7.70 11.16 -14.22
N GLY A 114 8.33 11.44 -13.08
CA GLY A 114 8.07 10.76 -11.81
C GLY A 114 8.52 9.30 -11.78
N LYS A 115 9.46 8.93 -12.67
CA LYS A 115 9.94 7.55 -12.83
C LYS A 115 11.12 7.21 -11.91
N PRO A 116 11.24 5.95 -11.45
CA PRO A 116 12.40 5.49 -10.70
C PRO A 116 13.64 5.39 -11.60
N PHE A 117 14.83 5.59 -11.02
CA PHE A 117 16.11 5.63 -11.76
C PHE A 117 16.33 4.46 -12.74
N PRO A 118 16.10 3.17 -12.39
CA PRO A 118 16.29 2.07 -13.34
C PRO A 118 15.34 2.08 -14.55
N GLU A 119 14.20 2.75 -14.46
CA GLU A 119 13.25 2.90 -15.59
C GLU A 119 13.75 4.01 -16.53
N VAL A 120 14.16 5.16 -15.96
CA VAL A 120 14.78 6.27 -16.69
C VAL A 120 16.04 5.84 -17.43
N VAL A 121 16.88 5.00 -16.81
CA VAL A 121 18.07 4.42 -17.48
C VAL A 121 17.67 3.56 -18.68
N ARG A 122 16.60 2.76 -18.61
CA ARG A 122 16.10 1.96 -19.76
C ARG A 122 15.48 2.81 -20.85
N ASP A 123 14.74 3.86 -20.50
CA ASP A 123 14.15 4.81 -21.47
C ASP A 123 15.25 5.55 -22.24
N LEU A 124 16.26 6.08 -21.52
CA LEU A 124 17.43 6.70 -22.14
C LEU A 124 18.30 5.70 -22.91
N GLY A 125 18.40 4.44 -22.46
CA GLY A 125 19.08 3.37 -23.19
C GLY A 125 18.43 3.12 -24.56
N ARG A 126 17.11 2.93 -24.58
CA ARG A 126 16.32 2.85 -25.83
C ARG A 126 16.48 4.08 -26.71
N LEU A 127 16.50 5.28 -26.14
CA LEU A 127 16.68 6.53 -26.89
C LEU A 127 18.09 6.70 -27.48
N THR A 128 19.13 6.20 -26.81
CA THR A 128 20.55 6.36 -27.19
C THR A 128 21.14 5.16 -27.93
N GLY A 129 20.33 4.14 -28.22
CA GLY A 129 20.80 2.87 -28.79
C GLY A 129 21.83 2.18 -27.90
N VAL A 130 21.70 2.30 -26.58
CA VAL A 130 22.52 1.60 -25.60
C VAL A 130 21.66 0.52 -24.94
N GLU A 131 22.02 -0.73 -25.21
CA GLU A 131 21.42 -1.88 -24.56
C GLU A 131 21.68 -1.83 -23.05
N VAL A 132 20.60 -1.95 -22.27
CA VAL A 132 20.63 -2.00 -20.81
C VAL A 132 20.42 -3.44 -20.38
N PRO A 133 21.40 -4.09 -19.73
CA PRO A 133 21.22 -5.45 -19.24
C PRO A 133 20.03 -5.53 -18.29
N GLU A 134 19.05 -6.35 -18.64
CA GLU A 134 17.95 -6.66 -17.72
C GLU A 134 18.45 -7.64 -16.65
N PRO A 135 18.04 -7.50 -15.38
CA PRO A 135 18.36 -8.48 -14.34
C PRO A 135 17.84 -9.86 -14.73
N GLY A 136 18.76 -10.82 -14.88
CA GLY A 136 18.43 -12.15 -15.38
C GLY A 136 18.40 -12.26 -16.91
N ALA A 137 18.98 -11.31 -17.66
CA ALA A 137 19.03 -11.39 -19.13
C ALA A 137 19.61 -12.73 -19.65
N ASP A 138 20.54 -13.36 -18.94
CA ASP A 138 21.11 -14.66 -19.30
C ASP A 138 20.27 -15.87 -18.86
N ASP A 139 19.36 -15.72 -17.91
CA ASP A 139 18.45 -16.77 -17.44
C ASP A 139 17.38 -17.05 -18.52
N PRO A 140 17.31 -18.27 -19.10
CA PRO A 140 16.27 -18.65 -20.07
C PRO A 140 14.85 -18.51 -19.50
N GLU A 141 14.68 -18.72 -18.19
CA GLU A 141 13.40 -18.62 -17.50
C GLU A 141 12.97 -17.15 -17.33
N ALA A 142 13.88 -16.25 -16.95
CA ALA A 142 13.64 -14.80 -16.94
C ALA A 142 13.26 -14.29 -18.34
N ARG A 143 13.98 -14.72 -19.39
CA ARG A 143 13.64 -14.40 -20.78
C ARG A 143 12.25 -14.92 -21.17
N ARG A 144 11.85 -16.11 -20.70
CA ARG A 144 10.48 -16.63 -20.87
C ARG A 144 9.45 -15.77 -20.13
N ARG A 145 9.67 -15.49 -18.84
CA ARG A 145 8.79 -14.64 -18.00
C ARG A 145 8.61 -13.23 -18.61
N GLN A 146 9.65 -12.66 -19.21
CA GLN A 146 9.57 -11.38 -19.92
C GLN A 146 8.71 -11.47 -21.19
N ARG A 147 8.95 -12.45 -22.08
CA ARG A 147 8.14 -12.64 -23.29
C ARG A 147 6.66 -12.89 -22.97
N ASP A 148 6.38 -13.73 -21.98
CA ASP A 148 5.02 -13.96 -21.46
C ASP A 148 4.38 -12.64 -21.00
N ARG A 149 5.10 -11.82 -20.23
CA ARG A 149 4.63 -10.52 -19.75
C ARG A 149 4.34 -9.55 -20.91
N GLU A 150 5.21 -9.49 -21.91
CA GLU A 150 5.03 -8.65 -23.11
C GLU A 150 3.83 -9.10 -23.94
N ALA A 151 3.60 -10.40 -24.09
CA ALA A 151 2.43 -10.95 -24.78
C ALA A 151 1.12 -10.57 -24.07
N LEU A 152 1.07 -10.66 -22.72
CA LEU A 152 -0.09 -10.24 -21.92
C LEU A 152 -0.34 -8.73 -22.02
N LEU A 153 0.72 -7.91 -22.06
CA LEU A 153 0.62 -6.46 -22.24
C LEU A 153 0.06 -6.10 -23.62
N ARG A 154 0.53 -6.76 -24.68
CA ARG A 154 0.01 -6.61 -26.04
C ARG A 154 -1.46 -7.02 -26.12
N ALA A 155 -1.86 -8.12 -25.48
CA ALA A 155 -3.26 -8.57 -25.44
C ALA A 155 -4.18 -7.52 -24.81
N ASN A 156 -3.79 -6.93 -23.68
CA ASN A 156 -4.55 -5.87 -23.03
C ASN A 156 -4.61 -4.57 -23.85
N ALA A 157 -3.50 -4.16 -24.47
CA ALA A 157 -3.47 -2.97 -25.34
C ALA A 157 -4.40 -3.13 -26.55
N GLU A 158 -4.37 -4.29 -27.19
CA GLU A 158 -5.20 -4.59 -28.36
C GLU A 158 -6.68 -4.73 -27.98
N ALA A 159 -7.00 -5.39 -26.86
CA ALA A 159 -8.37 -5.43 -26.34
C ALA A 159 -8.92 -4.03 -26.06
N ALA A 160 -8.11 -3.12 -25.50
CA ALA A 160 -8.53 -1.73 -25.29
C ALA A 160 -8.85 -1.02 -26.60
N ARG A 161 -8.01 -1.21 -27.64
CA ARG A 161 -8.23 -0.66 -28.99
C ARG A 161 -9.54 -1.18 -29.59
N ILE A 162 -9.79 -2.48 -29.50
CA ILE A 162 -11.03 -3.14 -29.97
C ILE A 162 -12.26 -2.62 -29.22
N TYR A 163 -12.20 -2.51 -27.89
CA TYR A 163 -13.32 -1.97 -27.11
C TYR A 163 -13.57 -0.49 -27.43
N GLN A 164 -12.54 0.33 -27.63
CA GLN A 164 -12.69 1.73 -28.02
C GLN A 164 -13.32 1.87 -29.41
N SER A 165 -12.91 1.07 -30.40
CA SER A 165 -13.54 1.09 -31.72
C SER A 165 -15.02 0.68 -31.66
N ARG A 166 -15.37 -0.32 -30.84
CA ARG A 166 -16.77 -0.73 -30.61
C ARG A 166 -17.63 0.32 -29.89
N LEU A 167 -17.04 1.20 -29.08
CA LEU A 167 -17.76 2.33 -28.48
C LEU A 167 -17.98 3.47 -29.49
N ALA A 168 -17.05 3.65 -30.43
CA ALA A 168 -17.15 4.65 -31.49
C ALA A 168 -18.09 4.23 -32.63
N ASP A 169 -18.28 2.92 -32.85
CA ASP A 169 -19.22 2.36 -33.82
C ASP A 169 -20.68 2.65 -33.42
N PRO A 170 -21.47 3.39 -34.23
CA PRO A 170 -22.86 3.70 -33.90
C PRO A 170 -23.80 2.48 -33.81
N SER A 171 -23.47 1.38 -34.49
CA SER A 171 -24.27 0.15 -34.50
C SER A 171 -24.07 -0.72 -33.25
N LEU A 172 -22.90 -0.60 -32.61
CA LEU A 172 -22.54 -1.37 -31.41
C LEU A 172 -22.55 -0.52 -30.14
N GLY A 173 -21.95 0.68 -30.18
CA GLY A 173 -21.65 1.50 -29.03
C GLY A 173 -22.83 2.30 -28.46
N ARG A 174 -23.95 2.38 -29.18
CA ARG A 174 -25.11 3.24 -28.83
C ARG A 174 -25.56 3.10 -27.37
N PRO A 175 -25.80 1.89 -26.80
CA PRO A 175 -26.27 1.76 -25.42
C PRO A 175 -25.24 2.24 -24.39
N ALA A 176 -23.95 2.07 -24.67
CA ALA A 176 -22.87 2.58 -23.83
C ALA A 176 -22.70 4.11 -23.93
N VAL A 177 -22.89 4.68 -25.13
CA VAL A 177 -22.89 6.14 -25.35
C VAL A 177 -24.09 6.79 -24.65
N GLU A 178 -25.27 6.19 -24.72
CA GLU A 178 -26.47 6.64 -24.00
C GLU A 178 -26.25 6.56 -22.47
N HIS A 179 -25.63 5.49 -21.96
CA HIS A 179 -25.27 5.40 -20.54
C HIS A 179 -24.26 6.49 -20.10
N LEU A 180 -23.25 6.78 -20.91
CA LEU A 180 -22.28 7.85 -20.63
C LEU A 180 -22.94 9.23 -20.64
N ARG A 181 -23.84 9.50 -21.60
CA ARG A 181 -24.64 10.74 -21.66
C ARG A 181 -25.55 10.89 -20.45
N GLY A 182 -26.24 9.82 -20.02
CA GLY A 182 -27.05 9.82 -18.80
C GLY A 182 -26.25 10.08 -17.51
N ARG A 183 -24.93 9.81 -17.52
CA ARG A 183 -24.01 10.22 -16.45
C ARG A 183 -23.37 11.60 -16.66
N GLY A 184 -23.63 12.29 -17.76
CA GLY A 184 -22.98 13.56 -18.09
C GLY A 184 -21.48 13.44 -18.40
N ILE A 185 -20.99 12.23 -18.73
CA ILE A 185 -19.59 12.01 -19.08
C ILE A 185 -19.37 12.43 -20.54
N GLU A 186 -18.54 13.45 -20.73
CA GLU A 186 -18.29 14.00 -22.05
C GLU A 186 -17.45 13.07 -22.93
N GLY A 187 -17.63 13.16 -24.25
CA GLY A 187 -16.84 12.41 -25.22
C GLY A 187 -15.33 12.66 -25.13
N ARG A 188 -14.89 13.87 -24.71
CA ARG A 188 -13.47 14.17 -24.45
C ARG A 188 -12.93 13.38 -23.26
N THR A 189 -13.71 13.31 -22.18
CA THR A 189 -13.39 12.59 -20.95
C THR A 189 -13.37 11.08 -21.19
N ALA A 190 -14.39 10.55 -21.88
CA ALA A 190 -14.46 9.14 -22.25
C ALA A 190 -13.25 8.71 -23.11
N ARG A 191 -12.84 9.53 -24.10
CA ARG A 191 -11.62 9.29 -24.88
C ARG A 191 -10.36 9.38 -24.04
N ALA A 192 -10.24 10.35 -23.14
CA ALA A 192 -9.08 10.51 -22.27
C ALA A 192 -8.88 9.27 -21.37
N PHE A 193 -9.92 8.80 -20.70
CA PHE A 193 -9.86 7.56 -19.92
C PHE A 193 -9.75 6.29 -20.79
N GLY A 194 -9.93 6.40 -22.11
CA GLY A 194 -9.83 5.28 -23.04
C GLY A 194 -10.99 4.30 -22.89
N LEU A 195 -12.17 4.79 -22.52
CA LEU A 195 -13.37 3.97 -22.33
C LEU A 195 -13.75 3.28 -23.64
N GLY A 196 -14.27 2.06 -23.52
CA GLY A 196 -14.69 1.24 -24.66
C GLY A 196 -15.99 0.50 -24.39
N TYR A 197 -16.40 -0.37 -25.31
CA TYR A 197 -17.61 -1.17 -25.18
C TYR A 197 -17.42 -2.65 -25.54
N ALA A 198 -18.00 -3.53 -24.72
CA ALA A 198 -18.09 -4.97 -24.93
C ALA A 198 -19.56 -5.38 -25.14
N PRO A 199 -20.01 -5.57 -26.41
CA PRO A 199 -21.39 -5.90 -26.75
C PRO A 199 -21.94 -7.16 -26.06
N LEU A 200 -23.26 -7.18 -25.80
CA LEU A 200 -23.93 -8.28 -25.10
C LEU A 200 -23.78 -9.64 -25.81
N GLY A 201 -23.95 -9.67 -27.14
CA GLY A 201 -23.88 -10.89 -27.94
C GLY A 201 -22.48 -11.50 -28.12
N GLY A 202 -21.42 -10.87 -27.57
CA GLY A 202 -20.02 -11.28 -27.81
C GLY A 202 -19.58 -10.98 -29.25
N ALA A 203 -19.08 -9.78 -29.49
CA ALA A 203 -18.74 -9.29 -30.83
C ALA A 203 -17.44 -9.87 -31.42
N GLY A 204 -17.11 -11.13 -31.10
CA GLY A 204 -15.96 -11.85 -31.62
C GLY A 204 -14.62 -11.30 -31.13
N LEU A 205 -14.49 -10.93 -29.85
CA LEU A 205 -13.23 -10.45 -29.26
C LEU A 205 -12.10 -11.47 -29.48
N LEU A 206 -12.35 -12.77 -29.28
CA LEU A 206 -11.35 -13.81 -29.53
C LEU A 206 -10.89 -13.79 -31.00
N ARG A 207 -11.81 -13.70 -31.98
CA ARG A 207 -11.45 -13.62 -33.40
C ARG A 207 -10.66 -12.36 -33.73
N ALA A 208 -11.05 -11.21 -33.16
CA ALA A 208 -10.35 -9.94 -33.35
C ALA A 208 -8.93 -9.96 -32.73
N LEU A 209 -8.77 -10.55 -31.56
CA LEU A 209 -7.47 -10.77 -30.91
C LEU A 209 -6.59 -11.73 -31.73
N GLN A 210 -7.15 -12.83 -32.23
CA GLN A 210 -6.43 -13.77 -33.10
C GLN A 210 -5.96 -13.09 -34.39
N ALA A 211 -6.81 -12.29 -35.04
CA ALA A 211 -6.44 -11.50 -36.22
C ALA A 211 -5.32 -10.48 -35.93
N ALA A 212 -5.22 -9.98 -34.70
CA ALA A 212 -4.14 -9.13 -34.23
C ALA A 212 -2.89 -9.89 -33.71
N GLY A 213 -2.84 -11.21 -33.87
CA GLY A 213 -1.72 -12.07 -33.46
C GLY A 213 -1.69 -12.41 -31.96
N VAL A 214 -2.81 -12.32 -31.25
CA VAL A 214 -2.95 -12.67 -29.83
C VAL A 214 -3.63 -14.03 -29.70
N GLY A 215 -2.88 -15.02 -29.20
CA GLY A 215 -3.37 -16.39 -28.98
C GLY A 215 -4.43 -16.49 -27.87
N ALA A 216 -5.29 -17.50 -27.97
CA ALA A 216 -6.41 -17.71 -27.03
C ALA A 216 -5.95 -17.89 -25.57
N GLU A 217 -4.87 -18.65 -25.34
CA GLU A 217 -4.27 -18.85 -24.02
C GLU A 217 -3.77 -17.53 -23.40
N VAL A 218 -3.13 -16.68 -24.20
CA VAL A 218 -2.66 -15.35 -23.75
C VAL A 218 -3.85 -14.46 -23.39
N ALA A 219 -4.94 -14.50 -24.16
CA ALA A 219 -6.16 -13.75 -23.87
C ALA A 219 -6.89 -14.27 -22.61
N GLU A 220 -6.86 -15.58 -22.35
CA GLU A 220 -7.35 -16.20 -21.11
C GLU A 220 -6.50 -15.78 -19.91
N ARG A 221 -5.17 -15.89 -20.00
CA ARG A 221 -4.21 -15.49 -18.96
C ARG A 221 -4.21 -13.97 -18.68
N ALA A 222 -4.56 -13.15 -19.66
CA ALA A 222 -4.80 -11.71 -19.49
C ALA A 222 -6.16 -11.39 -18.85
N GLY A 223 -7.00 -12.39 -18.60
CA GLY A 223 -8.32 -12.24 -18.00
C GLY A 223 -9.39 -11.70 -18.95
N LEU A 224 -9.11 -11.58 -20.26
CA LEU A 224 -10.05 -11.11 -21.29
C LEU A 224 -11.10 -12.18 -21.61
N LEU A 225 -10.67 -13.44 -21.60
CA LEU A 225 -11.53 -14.61 -21.75
C LEU A 225 -11.71 -15.33 -20.41
N GLY A 226 -12.75 -16.14 -20.33
CA GLY A 226 -12.93 -17.17 -19.31
C GLY A 226 -13.14 -18.53 -19.96
N ARG A 227 -13.01 -19.58 -19.15
CA ARG A 227 -13.26 -20.98 -19.54
C ARG A 227 -14.43 -21.50 -18.74
N GLY A 228 -15.32 -22.23 -19.40
CA GLY A 228 -16.43 -22.97 -18.79
C GLY A 228 -16.63 -24.29 -19.53
N GLU A 229 -17.69 -25.02 -19.17
CA GLU A 229 -17.99 -26.35 -19.71
C GLU A 229 -18.06 -26.38 -21.25
N ARG A 230 -18.63 -25.32 -21.85
CA ARG A 230 -18.75 -25.15 -23.31
C ARG A 230 -17.52 -24.50 -23.98
N GLY A 231 -16.37 -24.49 -23.29
CA GLY A 231 -15.12 -23.93 -23.79
C GLY A 231 -14.88 -22.47 -23.41
N LEU A 232 -14.15 -21.74 -24.26
CA LEU A 232 -13.77 -20.34 -24.03
C LEU A 232 -14.93 -19.37 -24.31
N TYR A 233 -15.06 -18.35 -23.47
CA TYR A 233 -16.06 -17.28 -23.63
C TYR A 233 -15.47 -15.89 -23.32
N GLU A 234 -16.06 -14.86 -23.92
CA GLU A 234 -15.73 -13.45 -23.62
C GLU A 234 -16.17 -13.10 -22.20
N ARG A 235 -15.23 -12.70 -21.33
CA ARG A 235 -15.53 -12.42 -19.90
C ARG A 235 -16.44 -11.21 -19.74
N PHE A 236 -16.28 -10.21 -20.59
CA PHE A 236 -17.03 -8.97 -20.56
C PHE A 236 -18.06 -8.97 -21.70
N ARG A 237 -19.35 -8.85 -21.34
CA ARG A 237 -20.50 -8.79 -22.25
C ARG A 237 -21.53 -7.81 -21.70
N GLY A 238 -22.12 -6.99 -22.57
CA GLY A 238 -23.12 -5.97 -22.21
C GLY A 238 -22.54 -4.86 -21.32
N ARG A 239 -21.25 -4.55 -21.48
CA ARG A 239 -20.48 -3.73 -20.51
C ARG A 239 -19.71 -2.60 -21.16
N LEU A 240 -19.85 -1.40 -20.58
CA LEU A 240 -18.88 -0.33 -20.77
C LEU A 240 -17.56 -0.75 -20.12
N MET A 241 -16.49 -0.66 -20.90
CA MET A 241 -15.14 -1.09 -20.55
C MET A 241 -14.30 0.10 -20.07
N VAL A 242 -13.70 -0.07 -18.90
CA VAL A 242 -12.83 0.91 -18.24
C VAL A 242 -11.42 0.30 -18.17
N PRO A 243 -10.44 0.77 -18.97
CA PRO A 243 -9.09 0.22 -18.90
C PRO A 243 -8.41 0.65 -17.60
N ILE A 244 -7.82 -0.31 -16.90
CA ILE A 244 -7.06 -0.10 -15.67
C ILE A 244 -5.58 -0.04 -16.03
N ARG A 245 -4.92 1.05 -15.62
CA ARG A 245 -3.55 1.39 -16.01
C ARG A 245 -2.60 1.39 -14.80
N ARG A 246 -1.36 0.99 -15.03
CA ARG A 246 -0.23 1.29 -14.14
C ARG A 246 0.15 2.79 -14.25
N PRO A 247 0.94 3.36 -13.32
CA PRO A 247 1.27 4.78 -13.34
C PRO A 247 1.93 5.28 -14.64
N ASP A 248 2.67 4.42 -15.34
CA ASP A 248 3.26 4.67 -16.66
C ASP A 248 2.23 4.78 -17.81
N GLY A 249 0.94 4.52 -17.55
CA GLY A 249 -0.15 4.50 -18.52
C GLY A 249 -0.40 3.12 -19.14
N THR A 250 0.41 2.12 -18.81
CA THR A 250 0.34 0.75 -19.36
C THR A 250 -0.93 0.03 -18.89
N ILE A 251 -1.73 -0.48 -19.82
CA ILE A 251 -2.99 -1.18 -19.54
C ILE A 251 -2.71 -2.60 -19.04
N VAL A 252 -3.26 -2.94 -17.87
CA VAL A 252 -3.02 -4.24 -17.20
C VAL A 252 -4.28 -5.05 -16.90
N ALA A 253 -5.44 -4.41 -16.90
CA ALA A 253 -6.73 -5.02 -16.62
C ALA A 253 -7.88 -4.14 -17.10
N PHE A 254 -9.11 -4.60 -16.91
CA PHE A 254 -10.32 -3.84 -17.20
C PHE A 254 -11.33 -3.93 -16.04
N GLY A 255 -12.00 -2.81 -15.77
CA GLY A 255 -13.31 -2.78 -15.13
C GLY A 255 -14.42 -2.82 -16.19
N GLY A 256 -15.55 -3.44 -15.88
CA GLY A 256 -16.68 -3.61 -16.79
C GLY A 256 -18.01 -3.27 -16.12
N ARG A 257 -18.56 -2.10 -16.42
CA ARG A 257 -19.88 -1.65 -15.92
C ARG A 257 -20.99 -2.18 -16.82
N ARG A 258 -21.95 -2.92 -16.27
CA ARG A 258 -23.13 -3.39 -17.00
C ARG A 258 -23.96 -2.20 -17.50
N VAL A 259 -24.23 -2.21 -18.80
CA VAL A 259 -25.14 -1.29 -19.51
C VAL A 259 -26.26 -2.05 -20.22
N GLU A 260 -26.04 -3.32 -20.59
CA GLU A 260 -27.03 -4.20 -21.20
C GLU A 260 -27.04 -5.59 -20.55
N GLY A 261 -28.18 -6.27 -20.62
CA GLY A 261 -28.37 -7.65 -20.16
C GLY A 261 -28.52 -7.83 -18.64
N GLU A 262 -28.93 -9.04 -18.26
CA GLU A 262 -29.39 -9.41 -16.91
C GLU A 262 -28.34 -10.17 -16.08
N HIS A 263 -27.06 -9.82 -16.21
CA HIS A 263 -26.03 -10.37 -15.34
C HIS A 263 -26.14 -9.76 -13.93
N PRO A 264 -26.15 -10.51 -12.81
CA PRO A 264 -26.40 -9.95 -11.47
C PRO A 264 -25.44 -8.81 -11.09
N ALA A 265 -24.12 -9.05 -11.18
CA ALA A 265 -23.11 -8.06 -10.82
C ALA A 265 -23.14 -6.79 -11.72
N LYS A 266 -23.36 -5.62 -11.10
CA LYS A 266 -23.37 -4.27 -11.71
C LYS A 266 -22.01 -3.91 -12.30
N TYR A 267 -20.94 -4.18 -11.56
CA TYR A 267 -19.55 -4.09 -12.00
C TYR A 267 -18.89 -5.46 -11.91
N ILE A 268 -17.96 -5.74 -12.82
CA ILE A 268 -16.99 -6.82 -12.71
C ILE A 268 -15.61 -6.27 -13.09
N ASN A 269 -14.56 -6.82 -12.52
CA ASN A 269 -13.18 -6.48 -12.88
C ASN A 269 -12.50 -7.72 -13.47
N SER A 270 -11.37 -7.54 -14.17
CA SER A 270 -10.48 -8.66 -14.48
C SER A 270 -10.18 -9.47 -13.22
N PRO A 271 -10.00 -10.81 -13.35
CA PRO A 271 -9.43 -11.60 -12.27
C PRO A 271 -8.01 -11.12 -11.93
N GLU A 272 -7.43 -11.66 -10.86
CA GLU A 272 -5.99 -11.54 -10.62
C GLU A 272 -5.24 -12.14 -11.83
N THR A 273 -4.18 -11.46 -12.28
CA THR A 273 -3.34 -11.91 -13.40
C THR A 273 -1.87 -11.57 -13.12
N PRO A 274 -0.88 -12.14 -13.85
CA PRO A 274 0.53 -11.75 -13.73
C PRO A 274 0.83 -10.25 -13.99
N LEU A 275 -0.14 -9.50 -14.48
CA LEU A 275 -0.05 -8.06 -14.77
C LEU A 275 -0.76 -7.18 -13.73
N TYR A 276 -1.76 -7.72 -13.04
CA TYR A 276 -2.75 -6.97 -12.28
C TYR A 276 -3.10 -7.68 -10.97
N HIS A 277 -2.77 -6.98 -9.89
CA HIS A 277 -3.20 -7.30 -8.53
C HIS A 277 -4.07 -6.16 -8.01
N LYS A 278 -5.31 -6.46 -7.62
CA LYS A 278 -6.27 -5.43 -7.14
C LYS A 278 -5.74 -4.64 -5.94
N SER A 279 -4.96 -5.30 -5.10
CA SER A 279 -4.32 -4.75 -3.90
C SER A 279 -3.13 -3.82 -4.20
N GLU A 280 -2.64 -3.74 -5.44
CA GLU A 280 -1.46 -2.94 -5.80
C GLU A 280 -1.72 -1.89 -6.89
N VAL A 281 -2.95 -1.82 -7.41
CA VAL A 281 -3.31 -0.92 -8.52
C VAL A 281 -4.46 0.01 -8.12
N LEU A 282 -4.27 1.29 -8.39
CA LEU A 282 -5.27 2.35 -8.23
C LEU A 282 -5.67 2.90 -9.60
N PHE A 283 -6.97 2.92 -9.87
CA PHE A 283 -7.50 3.50 -11.11
C PHE A 283 -7.31 5.01 -11.13
N GLY A 284 -6.99 5.56 -12.31
CA GLY A 284 -6.77 6.99 -12.53
C GLY A 284 -5.40 7.51 -12.08
N LEU A 285 -4.57 6.70 -11.40
CA LEU A 285 -3.27 7.17 -10.88
C LEU A 285 -2.31 7.59 -12.00
N ASP A 286 -2.37 6.96 -13.18
CA ASP A 286 -1.59 7.35 -14.35
C ASP A 286 -1.81 8.82 -14.76
N ARG A 287 -3.06 9.27 -14.59
CA ARG A 287 -3.54 10.65 -14.82
C ARG A 287 -3.35 11.56 -13.60
N ALA A 288 -3.52 11.01 -12.40
CA ALA A 288 -3.56 11.79 -11.17
C ALA A 288 -2.20 12.32 -10.70
N ARG A 289 -1.08 11.76 -11.17
CA ARG A 289 0.29 12.17 -10.76
C ARG A 289 0.53 13.69 -10.78
N GLU A 290 0.13 14.37 -11.85
CA GLU A 290 0.31 15.82 -11.97
C GLU A 290 -0.61 16.58 -11.02
N GLY A 291 -1.88 16.15 -10.90
CA GLY A 291 -2.83 16.68 -9.93
C GLY A 291 -2.29 16.58 -8.50
N ILE A 292 -1.87 15.38 -8.09
CA ILE A 292 -1.29 15.08 -6.77
C ILE A 292 -0.04 15.92 -6.51
N ARG A 293 0.84 16.08 -7.51
CA ARG A 293 2.05 16.91 -7.40
C ARG A 293 1.72 18.41 -7.26
N ARG A 294 0.66 18.87 -7.93
CA ARG A 294 0.21 20.27 -7.92
C ARG A 294 -0.52 20.65 -6.63
N THR A 295 -1.38 19.78 -6.12
CA THR A 295 -2.19 20.04 -4.90
C THR A 295 -1.55 19.51 -3.63
N GLY A 296 -0.52 18.65 -3.75
CA GLY A 296 0.17 18.04 -2.63
C GLY A 296 -0.61 16.91 -1.95
N ARG A 297 -1.77 16.49 -2.48
CA ARG A 297 -2.70 15.52 -1.88
C ARG A 297 -3.24 14.53 -2.91
N ALA A 298 -3.73 13.37 -2.47
CA ALA A 298 -4.46 12.41 -3.31
C ALA A 298 -5.86 12.21 -2.75
N VAL A 299 -6.87 12.26 -3.62
CA VAL A 299 -8.28 12.01 -3.26
C VAL A 299 -8.62 10.58 -3.63
N ILE A 300 -9.02 9.76 -2.65
CA ILE A 300 -9.31 8.34 -2.81
C ILE A 300 -10.82 8.13 -2.73
N VAL A 301 -11.40 7.57 -3.78
CA VAL A 301 -12.83 7.22 -3.89
C VAL A 301 -13.00 5.72 -4.20
N GLU A 302 -14.22 5.19 -4.14
CA GLU A 302 -14.46 3.76 -4.38
C GLU A 302 -14.67 3.39 -5.86
N GLY A 303 -15.32 4.25 -6.65
CA GLY A 303 -15.76 3.91 -8.00
C GLY A 303 -14.92 4.51 -9.14
N TYR A 304 -14.92 3.80 -10.27
CA TYR A 304 -14.32 4.30 -11.52
C TYR A 304 -14.98 5.59 -12.01
N PHE A 305 -16.30 5.69 -11.89
CA PHE A 305 -17.05 6.86 -12.36
C PHE A 305 -16.86 8.08 -11.48
N ASP A 306 -16.63 7.89 -10.17
CA ASP A 306 -16.27 8.96 -9.24
C ASP A 306 -14.99 9.65 -9.70
N VAL A 307 -13.93 8.87 -10.00
CA VAL A 307 -12.68 9.41 -10.56
C VAL A 307 -12.90 10.11 -11.90
N ILE A 308 -13.69 9.51 -12.81
CA ILE A 308 -13.93 10.09 -14.14
C ILE A 308 -14.69 11.43 -14.02
N ALA A 309 -15.71 11.50 -13.16
CA ALA A 309 -16.49 12.70 -12.90
C ALA A 309 -15.65 13.79 -12.19
N LEU A 310 -14.87 13.41 -11.17
CA LEU A 310 -13.96 14.30 -10.46
C LEU A 310 -12.88 14.90 -11.39
N HIS A 311 -12.26 14.07 -12.24
CA HIS A 311 -11.31 14.57 -13.24
C HIS A 311 -11.98 15.50 -14.27
N GLN A 312 -13.21 15.20 -14.70
CA GLN A 312 -13.98 16.08 -15.60
C GLN A 312 -14.30 17.43 -14.93
N ALA A 313 -14.60 17.44 -13.63
CA ALA A 313 -14.82 18.64 -12.84
C ALA A 313 -13.52 19.41 -12.50
N GLY A 314 -12.35 18.82 -12.74
CA GLY A 314 -11.03 19.44 -12.48
C GLY A 314 -10.37 19.04 -11.15
N VAL A 315 -10.94 18.10 -10.39
CA VAL A 315 -10.31 17.43 -9.24
C VAL A 315 -9.41 16.30 -9.75
N THR A 316 -8.33 16.71 -10.41
CA THR A 316 -7.40 15.83 -11.14
C THR A 316 -6.57 14.90 -10.26
N GLU A 317 -6.53 15.11 -8.95
CA GLU A 317 -5.81 14.26 -8.00
C GLU A 317 -6.59 13.02 -7.53
N ALA A 318 -7.79 12.78 -8.09
CA ALA A 318 -8.64 11.65 -7.70
C ALA A 318 -8.14 10.30 -8.26
N VAL A 319 -8.22 9.27 -7.42
CA VAL A 319 -7.89 7.86 -7.72
C VAL A 319 -8.91 6.93 -7.05
N ALA A 320 -9.08 5.71 -7.56
CA ALA A 320 -9.98 4.72 -6.96
C ALA A 320 -9.34 3.36 -6.70
N THR A 321 -9.80 2.69 -5.66
CA THR A 321 -9.54 1.26 -5.47
C THR A 321 -10.31 0.45 -6.52
N CYS A 322 -9.75 -0.67 -6.98
CA CYS A 322 -10.37 -1.46 -8.06
C CYS A 322 -11.41 -2.46 -7.52
N GLY A 323 -12.45 -1.96 -6.83
CA GLY A 323 -13.50 -2.78 -6.21
C GLY A 323 -13.00 -3.58 -5.00
N THR A 324 -12.24 -2.93 -4.12
CA THR A 324 -11.65 -3.50 -2.90
C THR A 324 -11.53 -2.42 -1.84
N ALA A 325 -11.48 -2.79 -0.57
CA ALA A 325 -11.00 -1.89 0.49
C ALA A 325 -9.57 -1.40 0.18
N LEU A 326 -9.20 -0.25 0.76
CA LEU A 326 -7.84 0.28 0.73
C LEU A 326 -6.84 -0.75 1.31
N THR A 327 -5.66 -0.86 0.71
CA THR A 327 -4.61 -1.82 1.13
C THR A 327 -3.29 -1.13 1.44
N GLU A 328 -2.36 -1.85 2.10
CA GLU A 328 -0.98 -1.37 2.23
C GLU A 328 -0.30 -1.15 0.87
N GLY A 329 -0.64 -1.94 -0.16
CA GLY A 329 -0.10 -1.80 -1.51
C GLY A 329 -0.49 -0.46 -2.13
N HIS A 330 -1.76 -0.04 -1.96
CA HIS A 330 -2.25 1.27 -2.38
C HIS A 330 -1.56 2.41 -1.64
N VAL A 331 -1.44 2.33 -0.30
CA VAL A 331 -0.77 3.38 0.48
C VAL A 331 0.73 3.44 0.16
N ARG A 332 1.40 2.31 -0.03
CA ARG A 332 2.81 2.20 -0.48
C ARG A 332 3.04 2.73 -1.90
N LEU A 333 2.01 2.70 -2.74
CA LEU A 333 2.04 3.30 -4.08
C LEU A 333 1.85 4.83 -4.00
N LEU A 334 0.83 5.31 -3.27
CA LEU A 334 0.53 6.75 -3.14
C LEU A 334 1.58 7.53 -2.36
N SER A 335 2.18 6.92 -1.32
CA SER A 335 3.27 7.49 -0.50
C SER A 335 4.54 7.87 -1.28
N ARG A 336 4.66 7.44 -2.55
CA ARG A 336 5.71 7.86 -3.49
C ARG A 336 5.43 9.24 -4.09
N TYR A 337 4.17 9.66 -4.13
CA TYR A 337 3.69 10.90 -4.75
C TYR A 337 3.28 11.94 -3.72
N THR A 338 2.61 11.52 -2.63
CA THR A 338 2.19 12.41 -1.54
C THR A 338 2.14 11.68 -0.20
N ARG A 339 2.24 12.44 0.90
CA ARG A 339 1.95 11.97 2.26
C ARG A 339 0.53 12.31 2.72
N ASP A 340 -0.25 12.99 1.90
CA ASP A 340 -1.54 13.55 2.28
C ASP A 340 -2.66 12.88 1.48
N LEU A 341 -3.49 12.08 2.17
CA LEU A 341 -4.53 11.25 1.58
C LEU A 341 -5.91 11.69 2.08
N TYR A 342 -6.84 11.94 1.16
CA TYR A 342 -8.22 12.30 1.45
C TYR A 342 -9.11 11.10 1.09
N LEU A 343 -9.59 10.40 2.10
CA LEU A 343 -10.49 9.25 1.97
C LEU A 343 -11.91 9.79 1.86
N VAL A 344 -12.54 9.66 0.69
CA VAL A 344 -13.95 10.00 0.49
C VAL A 344 -14.75 8.73 0.70
N PHE A 345 -15.61 8.75 1.71
CA PHE A 345 -16.55 7.67 1.96
C PHE A 345 -17.98 8.16 1.69
N ASP A 346 -18.82 7.25 1.23
CA ASP A 346 -20.27 7.46 1.24
C ASP A 346 -20.71 7.71 2.69
N GLY A 347 -21.66 8.63 2.90
CA GLY A 347 -22.06 9.13 4.23
C GLY A 347 -22.79 8.11 5.14
N ASP A 348 -22.72 6.81 4.83
CA ASP A 348 -23.52 5.75 5.42
C ASP A 348 -22.77 4.93 6.50
N ALA A 349 -23.40 3.83 6.96
CA ALA A 349 -22.80 2.92 7.93
C ALA A 349 -21.69 2.01 7.34
N ALA A 350 -21.60 1.85 6.01
CA ALA A 350 -20.51 1.12 5.36
C ALA A 350 -19.25 1.97 5.26
N GLY A 351 -19.38 3.28 4.99
CA GLY A 351 -18.29 4.26 5.03
C GLY A 351 -17.56 4.30 6.38
N LEU A 352 -18.28 4.17 7.50
CA LEU A 352 -17.66 4.06 8.83
C LEU A 352 -16.75 2.82 8.96
N ARG A 353 -17.23 1.64 8.55
CA ARG A 353 -16.41 0.41 8.55
C ARG A 353 -15.25 0.49 7.55
N ALA A 354 -15.35 1.31 6.50
CA ALA A 354 -14.24 1.58 5.60
C ALA A 354 -13.19 2.51 6.25
N ALA A 355 -13.60 3.50 7.04
CA ALA A 355 -12.71 4.36 7.82
C ALA A 355 -11.91 3.56 8.88
N GLU A 356 -12.57 2.70 9.65
CA GLU A 356 -11.91 1.84 10.66
C GLU A 356 -10.86 0.92 10.03
N ARG A 357 -11.22 0.18 8.97
CA ARG A 357 -10.28 -0.69 8.23
C ARG A 357 -9.13 0.11 7.61
N SER A 358 -9.38 1.34 7.16
CA SER A 358 -8.33 2.23 6.66
C SER A 358 -7.34 2.62 7.75
N GLN A 359 -7.77 2.76 9.01
CA GLN A 359 -6.87 3.09 10.12
C GLN A 359 -5.80 2.01 10.31
N GLU A 360 -6.19 0.73 10.28
CA GLU A 360 -5.29 -0.40 10.47
C GLU A 360 -4.22 -0.46 9.36
N VAL A 361 -4.64 -0.29 8.11
CA VAL A 361 -3.75 -0.20 6.94
C VAL A 361 -2.75 0.95 7.06
N LEU A 362 -3.17 2.08 7.61
CA LEU A 362 -2.34 3.27 7.76
C LEU A 362 -1.34 3.18 8.92
N GLU A 363 -1.48 2.23 9.85
CA GLU A 363 -0.50 2.02 10.92
C GLU A 363 0.90 1.70 10.36
N GLY A 364 1.00 1.05 9.20
CA GLY A 364 2.28 0.80 8.52
C GLY A 364 3.01 2.08 8.06
N PHE A 365 2.31 3.22 7.97
CA PHE A 365 2.76 4.41 7.26
C PHE A 365 2.73 5.67 8.13
N PRO A 366 3.56 5.79 9.18
CA PRO A 366 3.52 6.90 10.14
C PRO A 366 3.84 8.30 9.55
N ALA A 367 4.39 8.35 8.33
CA ALA A 367 4.63 9.60 7.62
C ALA A 367 3.44 10.04 6.75
N VAL A 368 2.39 9.23 6.64
CA VAL A 368 1.17 9.52 5.89
C VAL A 368 0.11 10.09 6.84
N VAL A 369 -0.54 11.17 6.42
CA VAL A 369 -1.70 11.77 7.07
C VAL A 369 -2.91 11.43 6.21
N ALA A 370 -3.86 10.68 6.77
CA ALA A 370 -5.16 10.47 6.16
C ALA A 370 -6.20 11.41 6.79
N ARG A 371 -7.04 12.00 5.93
CA ARG A 371 -8.24 12.75 6.29
C ARG A 371 -9.47 12.05 5.73
N VAL A 372 -10.61 12.24 6.39
CA VAL A 372 -11.90 11.73 5.94
C VAL A 372 -12.73 12.89 5.41
N VAL A 373 -13.23 12.71 4.19
CA VAL A 373 -14.14 13.60 3.50
C VAL A 373 -15.52 12.97 3.58
N VAL A 374 -16.47 13.67 4.20
CA VAL A 374 -17.86 13.24 4.28
C VAL A 374 -18.66 14.06 3.28
N LEU A 375 -19.34 13.40 2.36
CA LEU A 375 -20.27 14.06 1.44
C LEU A 375 -21.67 14.17 2.08
N PRO A 376 -22.52 15.11 1.62
CA PRO A 376 -23.91 15.18 2.05
C PRO A 376 -24.66 13.87 1.85
N GLU A 377 -25.59 13.58 2.76
CA GLU A 377 -26.30 12.30 2.81
C GLU A 377 -26.98 11.95 1.47
N GLY A 378 -26.89 10.67 1.08
CA GLY A 378 -27.44 10.18 -0.19
C GLY A 378 -26.65 10.53 -1.45
N SER A 379 -25.49 11.20 -1.35
CA SER A 379 -24.65 11.56 -2.51
C SER A 379 -23.37 10.73 -2.59
N ASP A 380 -23.06 10.19 -3.78
CA ASP A 380 -21.74 9.65 -4.14
C ASP A 380 -20.87 10.77 -4.79
N PRO A 381 -19.54 10.61 -4.92
CA PRO A 381 -18.69 11.67 -5.48
C PRO A 381 -19.06 12.07 -6.92
N ASP A 382 -19.48 11.11 -7.76
CA ASP A 382 -19.99 11.33 -9.12
C ASP A 382 -21.25 12.24 -9.13
N THR A 383 -22.27 11.93 -8.34
CA THR A 383 -23.50 12.73 -8.23
C THR A 383 -23.24 14.08 -7.58
N PHE A 384 -22.47 14.14 -6.50
CA PHE A 384 -22.21 15.38 -5.76
C PHE A 384 -21.42 16.39 -6.60
N VAL A 385 -20.35 15.98 -7.27
CA VAL A 385 -19.55 16.93 -8.08
C VAL A 385 -20.30 17.42 -9.32
N ARG A 386 -21.25 16.62 -9.85
CA ARG A 386 -22.11 17.05 -10.96
C ARG A 386 -23.23 18.00 -10.55
N SER A 387 -23.77 17.87 -9.33
CA SER A 387 -24.87 18.72 -8.85
C SER A 387 -24.37 20.01 -8.18
N ALA A 388 -23.35 19.92 -7.33
CA ALA A 388 -22.84 21.03 -6.53
C ALA A 388 -21.56 21.67 -7.10
N GLY A 389 -20.93 21.02 -8.10
CA GLY A 389 -19.74 21.53 -8.78
C GLY A 389 -18.44 21.34 -7.99
N ARG A 390 -17.31 21.67 -8.66
CA ARG A 390 -15.96 21.53 -8.09
C ARG A 390 -15.78 22.30 -6.79
N GLU A 391 -16.26 23.54 -6.73
CA GLU A 391 -16.03 24.42 -5.57
C GLU A 391 -16.70 23.90 -4.29
N ALA A 392 -17.85 23.23 -4.41
CA ALA A 392 -18.47 22.54 -3.29
C ALA A 392 -17.65 21.32 -2.85
N PHE A 393 -17.12 20.55 -3.80
CA PHE A 393 -16.23 19.43 -3.50
C PHE A 393 -14.94 19.89 -2.80
N GLU A 394 -14.31 20.97 -3.27
CA GLU A 394 -13.12 21.55 -2.65
C GLU A 394 -13.39 22.01 -1.21
N ARG A 395 -14.56 22.61 -0.91
CA ARG A 395 -14.96 22.93 0.47
C ARG A 395 -15.05 21.69 1.37
N CYS A 396 -15.62 20.58 0.87
CA CYS A 396 -15.63 19.31 1.60
C CYS A 396 -14.20 18.77 1.85
N LEU A 397 -13.23 19.05 0.96
CA LEU A 397 -11.82 18.74 1.21
C LEU A 397 -11.19 19.67 2.25
N GLU A 398 -11.55 20.95 2.28
CA GLU A 398 -11.05 21.91 3.28
C GLU A 398 -11.56 21.61 4.69
N GLU A 399 -12.79 21.14 4.82
CA GLU A 399 -13.42 20.73 6.09
C GLU A 399 -12.98 19.34 6.59
N ALA A 400 -12.25 18.58 5.77
CA ALA A 400 -11.90 17.18 6.05
C ALA A 400 -11.04 17.01 7.32
N ARG A 401 -11.56 16.26 8.28
CA ARG A 401 -10.88 15.94 9.56
C ARG A 401 -9.85 14.84 9.39
N THR A 402 -8.82 14.78 10.23
CA THR A 402 -7.91 13.61 10.19
C THR A 402 -8.68 12.34 10.56
N LEU A 403 -8.27 11.19 10.04
CA LEU A 403 -8.95 9.92 10.29
C LEU A 403 -9.13 9.61 11.79
N THR A 404 -8.15 9.99 12.61
CA THR A 404 -8.25 9.87 14.07
C THR A 404 -9.35 10.79 14.64
N GLU A 405 -9.38 12.07 14.26
CA GLU A 405 -10.44 13.00 14.72
C GLU A 405 -11.82 12.53 14.30
N PHE A 406 -11.98 12.13 13.03
CA PHE A 406 -13.25 11.63 12.51
C PHE A 406 -13.78 10.43 13.31
N LEU A 407 -12.93 9.44 13.59
CA LEU A 407 -13.31 8.25 14.35
C LEU A 407 -13.64 8.60 15.82
N LEU A 408 -12.88 9.50 16.45
CA LEU A 408 -13.15 9.96 17.82
C LEU A 408 -14.47 10.74 17.89
N GLU A 409 -14.70 11.70 16.99
CA GLU A 409 -15.92 12.50 16.93
C GLU A 409 -17.16 11.64 16.65
N ARG A 410 -17.07 10.68 15.71
CA ARG A 410 -18.18 9.78 15.38
C ARG A 410 -18.55 8.85 16.53
N ALA A 411 -17.56 8.28 17.22
CA ALA A 411 -17.81 7.46 18.40
C ALA A 411 -18.37 8.29 19.57
N LEU A 412 -17.85 9.52 19.78
CA LEU A 412 -18.39 10.44 20.80
C LEU A 412 -19.82 10.92 20.49
N ALA A 413 -20.20 11.03 19.21
CA ALA A 413 -21.56 11.42 18.81
C ALA A 413 -22.63 10.33 19.07
N GLN A 414 -22.22 9.09 19.32
CA GLN A 414 -23.11 7.97 19.65
C GLN A 414 -23.27 7.73 21.16
N VAL A 415 -22.64 8.57 21.99
CA VAL A 415 -22.65 8.41 23.46
C VAL A 415 -23.86 9.12 24.04
N GLY A 416 -24.79 8.34 24.61
CA GLY A 416 -25.89 8.87 25.40
C GLY A 416 -25.45 9.41 26.77
N HIS A 417 -26.41 9.84 27.58
CA HIS A 417 -26.12 10.50 28.85
C HIS A 417 -25.84 9.52 30.01
N ALA A 418 -26.17 8.24 29.88
CA ALA A 418 -26.04 7.27 30.97
C ALA A 418 -24.58 6.96 31.29
N VAL A 419 -24.31 6.58 32.54
CA VAL A 419 -22.95 6.28 33.04
C VAL A 419 -22.38 5.06 32.30
N GLU A 420 -23.22 4.05 32.07
CA GLU A 420 -22.90 2.81 31.36
C GLU A 420 -22.53 3.07 29.90
N GLU A 421 -23.19 4.02 29.24
CA GLU A 421 -22.92 4.43 27.86
C GLU A 421 -21.57 5.15 27.76
N LYS A 422 -21.30 6.07 28.69
CA LYS A 422 -20.01 6.78 28.79
C LYS A 422 -18.85 5.82 29.08
N VAL A 423 -19.04 4.84 29.94
CA VAL A 423 -18.04 3.79 30.21
C VAL A 423 -17.79 2.95 28.96
N ARG A 424 -18.84 2.48 28.28
CA ARG A 424 -18.72 1.72 27.01
C ARG A 424 -18.00 2.54 25.93
N ALA A 425 -18.29 3.83 25.83
CA ALA A 425 -17.62 4.74 24.90
C ALA A 425 -16.13 4.90 25.22
N ALA A 426 -15.76 5.06 26.50
CA ALA A 426 -14.36 5.10 26.92
C ALA A 426 -13.60 3.81 26.53
N ASP A 427 -14.25 2.65 26.67
CA ASP A 427 -13.69 1.35 26.29
C ASP A 427 -13.54 1.19 24.76
N GLN A 428 -14.46 1.74 23.96
CA GLN A 428 -14.39 1.79 22.49
C GLN A 428 -13.33 2.79 21.97
N LEU A 429 -13.18 3.94 22.63
CA LEU A 429 -12.25 5.01 22.26
C LEU A 429 -10.79 4.68 22.64
N ALA A 430 -10.57 3.92 23.72
CA ALA A 430 -9.22 3.58 24.19
C ALA A 430 -8.35 2.86 23.13
N PRO A 431 -8.83 1.86 22.36
CA PRO A 431 -8.09 1.30 21.21
C PRO A 431 -7.67 2.33 20.15
N ILE A 432 -8.53 3.29 19.83
CA ILE A 432 -8.25 4.35 18.83
C ILE A 432 -7.17 5.28 19.37
N LEU A 433 -7.31 5.73 20.63
CA LEU A 433 -6.33 6.59 21.31
C LEU A 433 -4.98 5.89 21.48
N ARG A 434 -4.95 4.58 21.76
CA ARG A 434 -3.73 3.78 21.89
C ARG A 434 -2.90 3.75 20.60
N ARG A 435 -3.57 3.74 19.43
CA ARG A 435 -2.93 3.76 18.09
C ARG A 435 -2.26 5.09 17.74
N VAL A 436 -2.59 6.18 18.45
CA VAL A 436 -1.95 7.49 18.24
C VAL A 436 -0.49 7.44 18.72
N ARG A 437 0.43 7.39 17.75
CA ARG A 437 1.89 7.25 18.01
C ARG A 437 2.54 8.49 18.58
N ASP A 438 2.08 9.68 18.19
CA ASP A 438 2.62 10.94 18.71
C ASP A 438 2.13 11.16 20.15
N PRO A 439 3.03 11.25 21.16
CA PRO A 439 2.62 11.35 22.55
C PRO A 439 1.87 12.64 22.89
N MET A 440 2.14 13.74 22.18
CA MET A 440 1.49 15.02 22.41
C MET A 440 0.07 15.02 21.83
N ARG A 441 -0.10 14.59 20.57
CA ARG A 441 -1.43 14.40 19.98
C ARG A 441 -2.27 13.43 20.80
N ARG A 442 -1.69 12.31 21.27
CA ARG A 442 -2.41 11.37 22.13
C ARG A 442 -2.86 12.02 23.44
N ARG A 443 -2.01 12.84 24.08
CA ARG A 443 -2.38 13.60 25.29
C ARG A 443 -3.53 14.59 25.03
N LEU A 444 -3.50 15.30 23.91
CA LEU A 444 -4.56 16.26 23.54
C LEU A 444 -5.89 15.54 23.25
N TYR A 445 -5.89 14.46 22.47
CA TYR A 445 -7.10 13.67 22.22
C TYR A 445 -7.63 13.02 23.51
N VAL A 446 -6.76 12.55 24.42
CA VAL A 446 -7.18 12.04 25.74
C VAL A 446 -7.87 13.13 26.55
N GLN A 447 -7.35 14.36 26.56
CA GLN A 447 -7.98 15.49 27.26
C GLN A 447 -9.37 15.80 26.67
N GLN A 448 -9.48 15.91 25.35
CA GLN A 448 -10.74 16.18 24.64
C GLN A 448 -11.80 15.10 24.87
N VAL A 449 -11.42 13.81 24.83
CA VAL A 449 -12.33 12.68 25.07
C VAL A 449 -12.76 12.65 26.54
N ALA A 450 -11.83 12.83 27.48
CA ALA A 450 -12.12 12.82 28.91
C ALA A 450 -13.11 13.94 29.30
N GLU A 451 -12.89 15.16 28.81
CA GLU A 451 -13.80 16.30 28.97
C GLU A 451 -15.20 15.99 28.45
N ARG A 452 -15.32 15.46 27.23
CA ARG A 452 -16.61 15.18 26.57
C ARG A 452 -17.40 14.03 27.20
N LEU A 453 -16.71 13.06 27.82
CA LEU A 453 -17.35 12.02 28.63
C LEU A 453 -17.67 12.49 30.06
N GLY A 454 -17.03 13.57 30.55
CA GLY A 454 -17.09 14.00 31.94
C GLY A 454 -16.33 13.05 32.87
N MET A 455 -15.14 12.62 32.44
CA MET A 455 -14.29 11.65 33.15
C MET A 455 -12.89 12.22 33.41
N GLU A 456 -12.22 11.71 34.44
CA GLU A 456 -10.83 12.05 34.70
C GLU A 456 -9.88 11.53 33.61
N THR A 457 -8.91 12.36 33.17
CA THR A 457 -7.93 11.95 32.16
C THR A 457 -7.11 10.73 32.60
N ALA A 458 -6.84 10.59 33.90
CA ALA A 458 -6.18 9.43 34.49
C ALA A 458 -6.98 8.13 34.32
N GLU A 459 -8.32 8.20 34.36
CA GLU A 459 -9.21 7.04 34.18
C GLU A 459 -9.26 6.58 32.72
N LEU A 460 -9.08 7.50 31.76
CA LEU A 460 -8.93 7.19 30.34
C LEU A 460 -7.51 6.65 30.03
N TRP A 461 -6.47 7.21 30.65
CA TRP A 461 -5.10 6.67 30.54
C TRP A 461 -4.99 5.23 31.07
N ARG A 462 -5.69 4.88 32.16
CA ARG A 462 -5.77 3.49 32.65
C ARG A 462 -6.35 2.53 31.60
N ARG A 463 -7.44 2.92 30.92
CA ARG A 463 -8.02 2.14 29.82
C ARG A 463 -7.07 1.97 28.63
N ILE A 464 -6.38 3.05 28.24
CA ILE A 464 -5.38 3.01 27.15
C ILE A 464 -4.17 2.13 27.51
N GLY A 465 -3.76 2.13 28.77
CA GLY A 465 -2.68 1.29 29.30
C GLY A 465 -3.03 -0.19 29.40
N GLY A 466 -4.32 -0.52 29.46
CA GLY A 466 -4.81 -1.90 29.46
C GLY A 466 -4.62 -2.61 30.80
N GLU A 467 -5.27 -2.11 31.85
CA GLU A 467 -5.58 -2.89 33.05
C GLU A 467 -7.10 -3.13 33.12
N GLY A 468 -7.48 -4.37 33.43
CA GLY A 468 -8.83 -4.88 33.18
C GLY A 468 -9.89 -4.33 34.13
N ARG A 469 -11.09 -4.09 33.58
CA ARG A 469 -12.29 -3.84 34.37
C ARG A 469 -13.47 -4.65 33.83
N ARG A 470 -13.48 -5.95 34.15
CA ARG A 470 -14.71 -6.77 34.12
C ARG A 470 -15.23 -6.96 35.54
N SER A 471 -16.37 -6.32 35.80
CA SER A 471 -17.36 -6.57 36.86
C SER A 471 -16.92 -6.53 38.33
N ALA A 472 -17.73 -5.82 39.14
CA ALA A 472 -17.57 -5.75 40.59
C ALA A 472 -18.14 -7.01 41.29
N GLY A 473 -17.50 -7.45 42.35
CA GLY A 473 -17.97 -8.57 43.18
C GLY A 473 -17.08 -8.82 44.39
N HIS A 474 -17.48 -8.25 45.54
CA HIS A 474 -17.19 -8.66 46.93
C HIS A 474 -15.88 -9.40 47.29
N GLY A 475 -15.10 -8.79 48.20
CA GLY A 475 -14.45 -9.53 49.29
C GLY A 475 -12.94 -9.81 49.16
N ARG A 476 -12.20 -9.33 50.17
CA ARG A 476 -10.83 -9.72 50.60
C ARG A 476 -10.20 -10.94 49.89
N ALA A 477 -9.08 -10.72 49.21
CA ALA A 477 -7.74 -11.08 49.70
C ALA A 477 -6.65 -10.68 48.68
N THR A 478 -5.46 -10.34 49.17
CA THR A 478 -4.27 -10.16 48.31
C THR A 478 -3.77 -11.50 47.79
N ALA A 479 -3.87 -11.72 46.48
CA ALA A 479 -3.25 -12.84 45.77
C ALA A 479 -2.39 -12.31 44.59
N PRO A 480 -1.31 -13.00 44.20
CA PRO A 480 -0.25 -12.41 43.39
C PRO A 480 -0.63 -12.22 41.91
N ALA A 481 0.04 -11.26 41.26
CA ALA A 481 -0.14 -10.95 39.85
C ALA A 481 0.10 -12.18 38.96
N GLN A 482 -0.89 -12.57 38.16
CA GLN A 482 -0.72 -13.62 37.17
C GLN A 482 0.19 -13.12 36.01
N PRO A 483 1.11 -13.96 35.52
CA PRO A 483 2.01 -13.57 34.44
C PRO A 483 1.26 -13.44 33.11
N ARG A 484 1.41 -12.30 32.44
CA ARG A 484 0.95 -12.14 31.05
C ARG A 484 1.67 -13.15 30.16
N THR A 485 0.94 -14.09 29.57
CA THR A 485 1.49 -15.04 28.60
C THR A 485 1.97 -14.31 27.33
N PRO A 486 3.14 -14.69 26.77
CA PRO A 486 3.67 -14.07 25.57
C PRO A 486 2.77 -14.36 24.35
N ALA A 487 2.84 -13.51 23.32
CA ALA A 487 2.18 -13.78 22.05
C ALA A 487 2.87 -14.95 21.31
N ILE A 488 2.08 -15.83 20.69
CA ILE A 488 2.59 -16.96 19.90
C ILE A 488 3.28 -16.41 18.63
N PRO A 489 4.51 -16.84 18.30
CA PRO A 489 5.13 -16.49 17.03
C PRO A 489 4.49 -17.24 15.86
N ALA A 490 4.20 -16.55 14.76
CA ALA A 490 3.48 -17.11 13.61
C ALA A 490 4.12 -18.38 12.99
N SER A 491 5.43 -18.59 13.13
CA SER A 491 6.09 -19.83 12.69
C SER A 491 5.87 -21.01 13.63
N GLU A 492 5.72 -20.75 14.94
CA GLU A 492 5.40 -21.75 15.95
C GLU A 492 3.91 -22.13 15.86
N GLU A 493 3.04 -21.13 15.64
CA GLU A 493 1.61 -21.29 15.31
C GLU A 493 1.40 -22.15 14.05
N ALA A 494 2.02 -21.77 12.92
CA ALA A 494 1.86 -22.48 11.66
C ALA A 494 2.42 -23.91 11.70
N LEU A 495 3.52 -24.16 12.41
CA LEU A 495 4.06 -25.51 12.60
C LEU A 495 3.12 -26.38 13.43
N CYS A 496 2.49 -25.81 14.48
CA CYS A 496 1.56 -26.56 15.31
C CYS A 496 0.25 -26.89 14.60
N LEU A 497 -0.30 -25.96 13.80
CA LEU A 497 -1.47 -26.22 12.94
C LEU A 497 -1.17 -27.34 11.93
N LEU A 498 -0.03 -27.23 11.24
CA LEU A 498 0.41 -28.23 10.26
C LEU A 498 0.60 -29.62 10.87
N ALA A 499 1.10 -29.70 12.11
CA ALA A 499 1.28 -30.97 12.84
C ALA A 499 -0.04 -31.60 13.31
N LEU A 500 -1.13 -30.83 13.43
CA LEU A 500 -2.46 -31.34 13.78
C LEU A 500 -3.19 -31.93 12.57
N GLU A 501 -2.98 -31.36 11.38
CA GLU A 501 -3.58 -31.84 10.12
C GLU A 501 -2.75 -32.93 9.45
N HIS A 502 -1.43 -32.88 9.62
CA HIS A 502 -0.48 -33.79 9.00
C HIS A 502 0.48 -34.37 10.05
N PRO A 503 0.03 -35.32 10.91
CA PRO A 503 0.85 -35.83 12.03
C PRO A 503 2.22 -36.37 11.64
N HIS A 504 2.42 -36.83 10.40
CA HIS A 504 3.71 -37.30 9.89
C HIS A 504 4.79 -36.20 9.84
N VAL A 505 4.44 -34.91 9.95
CA VAL A 505 5.43 -33.83 10.06
C VAL A 505 6.03 -33.68 11.47
N LEU A 506 5.53 -34.43 12.47
CA LEU A 506 6.05 -34.37 13.84
C LEU A 506 7.51 -34.82 13.95
N GLU A 507 8.01 -35.62 13.00
CA GLU A 507 9.43 -35.95 12.89
C GLU A 507 10.31 -34.69 12.70
N GLU A 508 9.83 -33.69 11.94
CA GLU A 508 10.51 -32.41 11.75
C GLU A 508 10.35 -31.47 12.96
N VAL A 509 9.31 -31.69 13.79
CA VAL A 509 9.05 -30.92 15.01
C VAL A 509 10.05 -31.27 16.11
N GLU A 510 10.45 -32.54 16.22
CA GLU A 510 11.43 -33.01 17.21
C GLU A 510 12.73 -32.19 17.17
N ALA A 511 13.24 -31.90 15.97
CA ALA A 511 14.46 -31.12 15.77
C ALA A 511 14.40 -29.69 16.34
N VAL A 512 13.20 -29.10 16.46
CA VAL A 512 13.02 -27.69 16.84
C VAL A 512 12.34 -27.44 18.18
N LEU A 513 11.96 -28.51 18.90
CA LEU A 513 11.21 -28.46 20.16
C LEU A 513 11.87 -27.55 21.21
N GLU A 514 13.19 -27.68 21.40
CA GLU A 514 13.98 -26.84 22.30
C GLU A 514 14.07 -25.37 21.85
N SER A 515 13.91 -25.10 20.56
CA SER A 515 14.01 -23.77 19.95
C SER A 515 12.71 -22.98 19.99
N LEU A 516 11.56 -23.62 20.23
CA LEU A 516 10.27 -22.98 20.45
C LEU A 516 10.36 -21.97 21.60
N SER A 517 9.75 -20.80 21.45
CA SER A 517 9.76 -19.73 22.46
C SER A 517 8.44 -19.55 23.19
N HIS A 518 7.34 -20.08 22.66
CA HIS A 518 6.07 -20.10 23.35
C HIS A 518 5.91 -21.40 24.16
N PRO A 519 5.76 -21.34 25.50
CA PRO A 519 5.72 -22.53 26.34
C PRO A 519 4.48 -23.39 26.10
N GLU A 520 3.33 -22.80 25.76
CA GLU A 520 2.10 -23.57 25.49
C GLU A 520 2.20 -24.32 24.16
N VAL A 521 2.80 -23.71 23.11
CA VAL A 521 3.02 -24.38 21.82
C VAL A 521 4.03 -25.51 21.95
N ARG A 522 5.08 -25.31 22.76
CA ARG A 522 6.03 -26.39 23.08
C ARG A 522 5.32 -27.56 23.76
N ALA A 523 4.56 -27.31 24.82
CA ALA A 523 3.82 -28.37 25.53
C ALA A 523 2.81 -29.10 24.62
N ALA A 524 2.11 -28.37 23.74
CA ALA A 524 1.22 -28.97 22.74
C ALA A 524 2.00 -29.89 21.78
N LEU A 525 3.08 -29.41 21.18
CA LEU A 525 3.91 -30.18 20.25
C LEU A 525 4.63 -31.37 20.92
N GLU A 526 5.04 -31.25 22.19
CA GLU A 526 5.56 -32.35 23.01
C GLU A 526 4.53 -33.48 23.16
N VAL A 527 3.27 -33.14 23.48
CA VAL A 527 2.17 -34.13 23.61
C VAL A 527 1.83 -34.78 22.27
N LEU A 528 1.77 -34.00 21.18
CA LEU A 528 1.49 -34.52 19.84
C LEU A 528 2.60 -35.47 19.37
N LEU A 529 3.87 -35.08 19.56
CA LEU A 529 5.04 -35.90 19.22
C LEU A 529 5.09 -37.21 20.01
N ALA A 530 4.76 -37.17 21.31
CA ALA A 530 4.69 -38.37 22.14
C ALA A 530 3.58 -39.33 21.66
N ALA A 531 2.38 -38.82 21.34
CA ALA A 531 1.29 -39.63 20.82
C ALA A 531 1.62 -40.25 19.45
N TRP A 532 2.27 -39.50 18.56
CA TRP A 532 2.75 -39.98 17.26
C TRP A 532 3.77 -41.12 17.41
N LYS A 533 4.76 -40.97 18.30
CA LYS A 533 5.78 -42.01 18.54
C LYS A 533 5.22 -43.29 19.18
N ASP A 534 4.18 -43.18 20.00
CA ASP A 534 3.56 -44.33 20.69
C ASP A 534 2.63 -45.12 19.76
N ARG A 535 1.83 -44.44 18.92
CA ARG A 535 0.70 -45.06 18.20
C ARG A 535 0.69 -44.85 16.68
N GLY A 536 1.62 -44.08 16.11
CA GLY A 536 1.60 -43.72 14.67
C GLY A 536 0.38 -42.90 14.26
N ALA A 537 -0.35 -42.34 15.23
CA ALA A 537 -1.58 -41.60 15.06
C ALA A 537 -1.73 -40.59 16.20
N VAL A 538 -2.43 -39.49 15.93
CA VAL A 538 -2.60 -38.39 16.87
C VAL A 538 -4.08 -38.08 17.02
N ASP A 539 -4.59 -38.21 18.25
CA ASP A 539 -5.92 -37.75 18.62
C ASP A 539 -5.83 -36.32 19.17
N VAL A 540 -6.43 -35.38 18.44
CA VAL A 540 -6.46 -33.95 18.80
C VAL A 540 -7.23 -33.71 20.10
N HIS A 541 -8.25 -34.51 20.39
CA HIS A 541 -9.04 -34.43 21.62
C HIS A 541 -8.24 -34.93 22.82
N GLU A 542 -7.47 -36.02 22.69
CA GLU A 542 -6.55 -36.51 23.73
C GLU A 542 -5.42 -35.48 23.99
N ALA A 543 -4.86 -34.89 22.94
CA ALA A 543 -3.84 -33.85 23.05
C ALA A 543 -4.37 -32.60 23.77
N MET A 544 -5.58 -32.14 23.41
CA MET A 544 -6.24 -31.02 24.08
C MET A 544 -6.61 -31.33 25.54
N ALA A 545 -6.96 -32.57 25.88
CA ALA A 545 -7.31 -32.97 27.24
C ALA A 545 -6.11 -32.96 28.21
N ARG A 546 -4.86 -33.04 27.69
CA ARG A 546 -3.64 -32.91 28.52
C ARG A 546 -3.20 -31.47 28.77
N ILE A 547 -3.79 -30.48 28.09
CA ILE A 547 -3.53 -29.06 28.34
C ILE A 547 -4.34 -28.62 29.57
N SER A 548 -3.68 -28.37 30.71
CA SER A 548 -4.34 -28.28 32.02
C SER A 548 -5.18 -27.01 32.27
N ASP A 549 -5.23 -26.07 31.33
CA ASP A 549 -5.93 -24.78 31.48
C ASP A 549 -7.12 -24.67 30.51
N ALA A 550 -8.31 -24.47 31.08
CA ALA A 550 -9.55 -24.32 30.34
C ALA A 550 -9.61 -23.04 29.48
N GLU A 551 -8.95 -21.94 29.91
CA GLU A 551 -8.89 -20.71 29.11
C GLU A 551 -7.95 -20.89 27.91
N THR A 552 -6.83 -21.60 28.09
CA THR A 552 -5.97 -22.08 26.99
C THR A 552 -6.73 -23.01 26.05
N ILE A 553 -7.45 -24.04 26.53
CA ILE A 553 -8.27 -24.90 25.65
C ILE A 553 -9.29 -24.08 24.85
N ALA A 554 -9.94 -23.08 25.46
CA ALA A 554 -10.87 -22.21 24.75
C ALA A 554 -10.18 -21.36 23.66
N ARG A 555 -9.04 -20.73 23.98
CA ARG A 555 -8.22 -19.97 23.02
C ARG A 555 -7.73 -20.84 21.86
N TRP A 556 -7.27 -22.05 22.14
CA TRP A 556 -6.83 -23.02 21.14
C TRP A 556 -7.99 -23.54 20.29
N ARG A 557 -9.17 -23.85 20.88
CA ARG A 557 -10.39 -24.21 20.12
C ARG A 557 -10.83 -23.09 19.18
N GLU A 558 -10.88 -21.86 19.66
CA GLU A 558 -11.26 -20.69 18.85
C GLU A 558 -10.22 -20.40 17.75
N HIS A 559 -8.93 -20.65 18.03
CA HIS A 559 -7.86 -20.50 17.05
C HIS A 559 -7.91 -21.60 15.98
N LEU A 560 -8.06 -22.87 16.38
CA LEU A 560 -8.22 -24.01 15.48
C LEU A 560 -9.46 -23.88 14.60
N ALA A 561 -10.59 -23.44 15.15
CA ALA A 561 -11.80 -23.19 14.36
C ALA A 561 -11.59 -22.12 13.27
N ARG A 562 -10.95 -20.99 13.62
CA ARG A 562 -10.62 -19.91 12.66
C ARG A 562 -9.53 -20.27 11.65
N SER A 563 -8.72 -21.28 11.94
CA SER A 563 -7.69 -21.79 11.03
C SER A 563 -8.26 -22.86 10.10
N ALA A 564 -9.14 -23.74 10.59
CA ALA A 564 -9.85 -24.73 9.77
C ALA A 564 -10.68 -24.08 8.64
N GLU A 565 -11.31 -22.92 8.89
CA GLU A 565 -11.99 -22.12 7.85
C GLU A 565 -11.06 -21.59 6.73
N ARG A 566 -9.73 -21.68 6.89
CA ARG A 566 -8.74 -21.24 5.88
C ARG A 566 -8.11 -22.39 5.11
N LEU A 567 -8.42 -23.63 5.46
CA LEU A 567 -7.68 -24.84 5.07
C LEU A 567 -8.48 -25.77 4.14
N GLU A 568 -9.29 -25.17 3.27
CA GLU A 568 -10.08 -25.86 2.24
C GLU A 568 -9.24 -26.30 1.01
N SER A 569 -7.99 -26.72 1.24
CA SER A 569 -7.09 -27.27 0.22
C SER A 569 -6.25 -28.40 0.82
N SER A 570 -6.47 -29.63 0.36
CA SER A 570 -5.67 -30.79 0.77
C SER A 570 -4.21 -30.63 0.31
N ILE A 571 -3.31 -30.44 1.28
CA ILE A 571 -1.86 -30.38 1.04
C ILE A 571 -1.34 -31.82 0.92
N GLU A 572 -0.65 -32.11 -0.18
CA GLU A 572 0.03 -33.39 -0.38
C GLU A 572 1.03 -33.69 0.77
N PRO A 573 1.10 -34.92 1.31
CA PRO A 573 1.94 -35.24 2.47
C PRO A 573 3.41 -34.79 2.35
N ALA A 574 4.00 -34.89 1.15
CA ALA A 574 5.36 -34.43 0.88
C ALA A 574 5.53 -32.90 1.01
N ARG A 575 4.51 -32.11 0.62
CA ARG A 575 4.51 -30.65 0.78
C ARG A 575 4.31 -30.22 2.23
N ALA A 576 3.56 -31.00 3.01
CA ALA A 576 3.46 -30.76 4.45
C ALA A 576 4.84 -30.87 5.13
N VAL A 577 5.67 -31.86 4.75
CA VAL A 577 7.05 -31.99 5.25
C VAL A 577 7.93 -30.80 4.81
N GLU A 578 7.82 -30.34 3.55
CA GLU A 578 8.56 -29.15 3.06
C GLU A 578 8.20 -27.87 3.84
N TYR A 579 6.91 -27.67 4.12
CA TYR A 579 6.45 -26.55 4.93
C TYR A 579 6.90 -26.68 6.40
N ALA A 580 6.84 -27.87 6.99
CA ALA A 580 7.33 -28.13 8.34
C ALA A 580 8.82 -27.78 8.47
N ARG A 581 9.67 -28.27 7.54
CA ARG A 581 11.09 -27.91 7.43
C ARG A 581 11.29 -26.39 7.34
N THR A 582 10.46 -25.71 6.55
CA THR A 582 10.52 -24.25 6.37
C THR A 582 10.17 -23.49 7.67
N TYR A 583 9.17 -23.94 8.43
CA TYR A 583 8.82 -23.33 9.72
C TYR A 583 9.85 -23.67 10.80
N ALA A 584 10.33 -24.91 10.85
CA ALA A 584 11.41 -25.37 11.70
C ALA A 584 12.68 -24.50 11.54
N GLN A 585 13.13 -24.27 10.29
CA GLN A 585 14.28 -23.40 10.01
C GLN A 585 14.06 -21.96 10.52
N LYS A 586 12.85 -21.39 10.35
CA LYS A 586 12.51 -20.06 10.88
C LYS A 586 12.56 -20.01 12.42
N ILE A 587 12.07 -21.04 13.10
CA ILE A 587 12.08 -21.17 14.56
C ILE A 587 13.52 -21.23 15.09
N HIS A 588 14.38 -22.05 14.49
CA HIS A 588 15.81 -22.11 14.82
C HIS A 588 16.52 -20.77 14.62
N LEU A 589 16.31 -20.09 13.48
CA LEU A 589 16.91 -18.78 13.22
C LEU A 589 16.46 -17.73 14.24
N ALA A 590 15.16 -17.74 14.62
CA ALA A 590 14.64 -16.88 15.68
C ALA A 590 15.22 -17.22 17.06
N ALA A 591 15.51 -18.49 17.36
CA ALA A 591 16.18 -18.91 18.58
C ALA A 591 17.62 -18.37 18.66
N ILE A 592 18.39 -18.46 17.56
CA ILE A 592 19.73 -17.88 17.49
C ILE A 592 19.69 -16.35 17.62
N ASP A 593 18.71 -15.67 17.01
CA ASP A 593 18.58 -14.21 17.15
C ASP A 593 18.23 -13.79 18.59
N ARG A 594 17.44 -14.59 19.31
CA ARG A 594 17.20 -14.42 20.75
C ARG A 594 18.47 -14.65 21.57
N GLU A 595 19.26 -15.67 21.23
CA GLU A 595 20.55 -15.98 21.87
C GLU A 595 21.56 -14.83 21.65
N GLU A 596 21.73 -14.37 20.41
CA GLU A 596 22.59 -13.24 20.06
C GLU A 596 22.14 -11.96 20.80
N ALA A 597 20.84 -11.68 20.88
CA ALA A 597 20.31 -10.53 21.62
C ALA A 597 20.48 -10.64 23.15
N ARG A 598 20.47 -11.86 23.72
CA ARG A 598 20.78 -12.10 25.14
C ARG A 598 22.28 -11.91 25.40
N LEU A 599 23.12 -12.51 24.57
CA LEU A 599 24.58 -12.42 24.66
C LEU A 599 25.06 -10.97 24.50
N ARG A 600 24.56 -10.22 23.50
CA ARG A 600 24.90 -8.81 23.30
C ARG A 600 24.52 -7.92 24.49
N ARG A 601 23.41 -8.21 25.18
CA ARG A 601 22.99 -7.50 26.40
C ARG A 601 23.90 -7.85 27.57
N ARG A 602 24.20 -9.14 27.78
CA ARG A 602 25.12 -9.60 28.83
C ARG A 602 26.53 -9.00 28.69
N LEU A 603 27.11 -9.09 27.49
CA LEU A 603 28.42 -8.52 27.15
C LEU A 603 28.48 -6.98 27.16
N ALA A 604 27.33 -6.29 27.30
CA ALA A 604 27.28 -4.85 27.51
C ALA A 604 27.22 -4.46 29.00
N LEU A 605 26.92 -5.41 29.89
CA LEU A 605 26.82 -5.23 31.34
C LEU A 605 28.08 -5.72 32.08
N GLU A 606 28.71 -6.79 31.60
CA GLU A 606 29.78 -7.51 32.31
C GLU A 606 31.22 -7.06 32.00
N GLY A 607 31.43 -5.98 31.21
CA GLY A 607 32.77 -5.43 30.96
C GLY A 607 33.75 -6.35 30.21
N VAL A 608 33.25 -7.41 29.57
CA VAL A 608 34.06 -8.49 28.96
C VAL A 608 35.01 -7.97 27.87
N PRO A 609 36.29 -8.43 27.83
CA PRO A 609 37.26 -8.04 26.82
C PRO A 609 36.77 -8.18 25.37
N ALA A 610 37.19 -7.22 24.52
CA ALA A 610 36.70 -7.09 23.15
C ALA A 610 36.96 -8.33 22.27
N GLU A 611 38.08 -9.03 22.48
CA GLU A 611 38.41 -10.25 21.73
C GLU A 611 37.50 -11.43 22.07
N GLU A 612 37.20 -11.64 23.35
CA GLU A 612 36.32 -12.72 23.80
C GLU A 612 34.88 -12.46 23.31
N ARG A 613 34.45 -11.19 23.36
CA ARG A 613 33.19 -10.72 22.76
C ARG A 613 33.13 -10.96 21.25
N ALA A 614 34.23 -10.76 20.53
CA ALA A 614 34.32 -11.04 19.10
C ALA A 614 34.20 -12.55 18.82
N ARG A 615 34.97 -13.39 19.52
CA ARG A 615 34.93 -14.87 19.38
C ARG A 615 33.53 -15.44 19.62
N LYS A 616 32.89 -15.08 20.75
CA LYS A 616 31.53 -15.55 21.09
C LYS A 616 30.47 -15.12 20.07
N LEU A 617 30.58 -13.89 19.54
CA LEU A 617 29.65 -13.40 18.50
C LEU A 617 29.91 -14.04 17.12
N GLN A 618 31.16 -14.39 16.81
CA GLN A 618 31.54 -15.08 15.57
C GLN A 618 31.03 -16.53 15.55
N ALA A 619 31.06 -17.24 16.68
CA ALA A 619 30.49 -18.58 16.82
C ALA A 619 28.98 -18.62 16.50
N LEU A 620 28.20 -17.65 17.03
CA LEU A 620 26.76 -17.55 16.71
C LEU A 620 26.51 -17.21 15.24
N LYS A 621 27.34 -16.39 14.61
CA LYS A 621 27.25 -16.10 13.17
C LYS A 621 27.52 -17.33 12.32
N GLU A 622 28.50 -18.14 12.67
CA GLU A 622 28.79 -19.37 11.93
C GLU A 622 27.67 -20.41 12.12
N ARG A 623 27.12 -20.57 13.34
CA ARG A 623 25.93 -21.39 13.59
C ARG A 623 24.71 -20.92 12.79
N LYS A 624 24.47 -19.59 12.73
CA LYS A 624 23.40 -19.01 11.90
C LYS A 624 23.63 -19.28 10.40
N ARG A 625 24.87 -19.16 9.94
CA ARG A 625 25.27 -19.46 8.57
C ARG A 625 25.04 -20.94 8.23
N GLN A 626 25.43 -21.86 9.11
CA GLN A 626 25.19 -23.30 8.95
C GLN A 626 23.69 -23.61 8.79
N ILE A 627 22.82 -23.07 9.65
CA ILE A 627 21.36 -23.28 9.54
C ILE A 627 20.77 -22.62 8.27
N THR A 628 21.36 -21.52 7.79
CA THR A 628 20.93 -20.86 6.54
C THR A 628 21.44 -21.59 5.28
N GLN A 629 22.58 -22.29 5.38
CA GLN A 629 23.21 -23.04 4.29
C GLN A 629 22.77 -24.51 4.24
N ALA A 630 22.24 -25.05 5.34
CA ALA A 630 21.45 -26.27 5.33
C ALA A 630 20.23 -26.04 4.43
N ARG A 631 20.31 -26.55 3.19
CA ARG A 631 19.14 -26.63 2.30
C ARG A 631 18.03 -27.40 3.02
N PRO A 632 16.75 -27.04 2.82
CA PRO A 632 15.69 -28.01 3.06
C PRO A 632 16.01 -29.25 2.23
N LEU A 633 16.09 -30.41 2.88
CA LEU A 633 16.31 -31.67 2.20
C LEU A 633 15.09 -31.96 1.31
N GLY A 634 15.34 -32.41 0.08
CA GLY A 634 14.30 -32.66 -0.93
C GLY A 634 14.47 -31.78 -2.17
N GLY A 635 14.83 -32.42 -3.28
CA GLY A 635 14.42 -32.01 -4.62
C GLY A 635 13.39 -33.00 -5.16
#